data_AF-A0A8J8T5D0-F1
#
_entry.id   AF-A0A8J8T5D0-F1
#
_cell.length_a   1.000
_cell.length_b   1.000
_cell.length_c   1.000
_cell.angle_alpha   90.00
_cell.angle_beta   90.00
_cell.angle_gamma   90.00
#
_symmetry.space_group_name_H-M   'P 1'
#
loop_
_entity.id
_entity.type
_entity.pdbx_description
1 polymer ?
#
loop_
_entity_poly.entity_id
_entity_poly.type
_entity_poly.pdbx_seq_one_letter_code
_entity_poly.pdbx_strand_id
1 'polypeptide(L)'
;MSHHLESGSTTQGGGGDPKHSTSSQLAGTMDHIYLKFKEQQAAGGTSLLDRHMGGGHQAHVHQSIGLADKHFKPIEIEAKKIKDQQRSNLTDKLKAIEQKVQQEQMSQSQLAQARFYKNLTNKKQGPLASSLKKDGNGTVAQALQQLANATAKDPSGASLNREMVPPHELLGLESKEIKSQQWHAMLGEIAVLLDAQIDENKKIAEDLRRREDRYNKREQEYRIHIDELQRELRVRLGYETDAWKKNERMYKKLKGMFDEQVDQFDDRVRKLKEEQEKDLIRQFNSGLAKMKKKIEEHKTSKSGEQGADLKDRENELQHHLELITNIAQRIDNENRTLLKKNQELRNEYRAQENDRELLVKQLVMQKKENSKAKEDIEFYERLIAQKQEEDGIEEQLDIDGLDDDNKPATATHAQRKRQINTRGSNRSHKPTTAGQTAYGVFPSQSQMGLGGQNSFINQPLIYMPKTKQESEEEKVQRYERVIEKLKKMLEHERRLLKGARTQYQREMGNKTELEVLLRETVEAVRNEKQQQKRSGRQVPNYHVSGGARFMMNSASSHNGLSSQNVISQAEEWLEELNTQQDRERVIELLLSQERVIALLYEKTFPMTSADPTQLNYLNENGYNTHVSGNAAFEGAEPTDGQERHRFDEEEYDEHDMGGGSSSDGGNHD
;
A
#
# COMPACT_ATOMS: atom_id res chain seq x y z
N MET A 1 -27.17 -9.94 -64.14
CA MET A 1 -25.72 -9.69 -64.33
C MET A 1 -25.01 -10.01 -63.03
N SER A 2 -23.97 -10.82 -62.92
CA SER A 2 -23.59 -12.09 -63.54
C SER A 2 -22.73 -12.82 -62.49
N HIS A 3 -22.76 -14.15 -62.54
CA HIS A 3 -22.07 -15.10 -61.64
C HIS A 3 -20.53 -15.15 -61.84
N HIS A 4 -19.82 -15.56 -60.79
CA HIS A 4 -18.66 -16.50 -60.72
C HIS A 4 -18.28 -16.60 -59.23
N LEU A 5 -18.29 -17.71 -58.47
CA LEU A 5 -18.04 -19.15 -58.63
C LEU A 5 -16.62 -19.58 -59.02
N GLU A 6 -16.14 -20.55 -58.24
CA GLU A 6 -14.93 -21.41 -58.37
C GLU A 6 -13.59 -20.77 -57.96
N SER A 7 -12.56 -21.45 -57.44
CA SER A 7 -12.29 -22.79 -56.87
C SER A 7 -10.81 -22.71 -56.38
N GLY A 8 -10.38 -23.21 -55.23
CA GLY A 8 -10.00 -24.60 -54.99
C GLY A 8 -8.54 -24.86 -55.39
N SER A 9 -7.59 -24.90 -54.45
CA SER A 9 -6.42 -25.80 -54.57
C SER A 9 -5.77 -26.13 -53.22
N THR A 10 -5.56 -27.42 -53.05
CA THR A 10 -4.95 -28.13 -51.95
C THR A 10 -3.46 -28.37 -52.26
N THR A 11 -2.58 -28.18 -51.29
CA THR A 11 -1.20 -28.71 -51.28
C THR A 11 -0.79 -28.83 -49.80
N GLN A 12 -0.98 -29.98 -49.14
CA GLN A 12 0.01 -31.06 -48.99
C GLN A 12 1.49 -30.61 -48.92
N GLY A 13 2.07 -30.83 -47.74
CA GLY A 13 3.43 -31.37 -47.61
C GLY A 13 4.49 -30.44 -47.01
N GLY A 14 5.07 -30.86 -45.88
CA GLY A 14 6.45 -30.45 -45.52
C GLY A 14 6.65 -30.09 -44.06
N GLY A 15 6.86 -31.10 -43.21
CA GLY A 15 7.48 -30.90 -41.91
C GLY A 15 8.94 -30.46 -42.04
N GLY A 16 9.39 -29.63 -41.10
CA GLY A 16 10.77 -29.17 -41.02
C GLY A 16 10.99 -28.33 -39.75
N ASP A 17 11.34 -29.01 -38.66
CA ASP A 17 11.87 -28.42 -37.43
C ASP A 17 13.18 -27.66 -37.71
N PRO A 18 13.37 -26.42 -37.25
CA PRO A 18 14.69 -25.82 -37.15
C PRO A 18 15.20 -25.92 -35.70
N LYS A 19 15.94 -27.00 -35.41
CA LYS A 19 16.90 -27.02 -34.29
C LYS A 19 18.13 -26.21 -34.69
N HIS A 20 18.21 -24.95 -34.27
CA HIS A 20 19.47 -24.21 -34.30
C HIS A 20 20.17 -24.25 -32.94
N SER A 21 21.31 -24.94 -32.95
CA SER A 21 22.34 -25.00 -31.95
C SER A 21 23.10 -23.66 -31.88
N THR A 22 22.96 -22.93 -30.78
CA THR A 22 23.82 -21.77 -30.43
C THR A 22 24.19 -21.79 -28.94
N SER A 23 24.65 -22.94 -28.43
CA SER A 23 25.03 -23.10 -27.00
C SER A 23 26.50 -23.50 -26.79
N SER A 24 27.34 -23.49 -27.84
CA SER A 24 28.75 -23.95 -27.73
C SER A 24 29.80 -22.82 -27.73
N GLN A 25 29.43 -21.55 -27.94
CA GLN A 25 30.39 -20.43 -28.01
C GLN A 25 30.55 -19.60 -26.73
N LEU A 26 29.77 -19.87 -25.68
CA LEU A 26 29.82 -19.12 -24.40
C LEU A 26 30.68 -19.79 -23.31
N ALA A 27 31.06 -21.06 -23.47
CA ALA A 27 31.91 -21.74 -22.49
C ALA A 27 33.40 -21.36 -22.63
N GLY A 28 33.84 -20.94 -23.82
CA GLY A 28 35.25 -20.57 -24.06
C GLY A 28 35.66 -19.16 -23.61
N THR A 29 34.70 -18.26 -23.39
CA THR A 29 35.00 -16.85 -23.03
C THR A 29 35.17 -16.64 -21.52
N MET A 30 34.56 -17.48 -20.69
CA MET A 30 34.69 -17.38 -19.22
C MET A 30 36.07 -17.84 -18.73
N ASP A 31 36.62 -18.91 -19.31
CA ASP A 31 37.97 -19.38 -18.95
C ASP A 31 39.07 -18.40 -19.36
N HIS A 32 38.85 -17.63 -20.44
CA HIS A 32 39.81 -16.61 -20.87
C HIS A 32 39.81 -15.36 -19.98
N ILE A 33 38.64 -14.99 -19.43
CA ILE A 33 38.52 -13.87 -18.48
C ILE A 33 39.10 -14.24 -17.11
N TYR A 34 38.90 -15.49 -16.67
CA TYR A 34 39.44 -15.97 -15.40
C TYR A 34 40.98 -16.07 -15.41
N LEU A 35 41.59 -16.42 -16.55
CA LEU A 35 43.04 -16.40 -16.69
C LEU A 35 43.62 -14.97 -16.66
N LYS A 36 42.98 -13.99 -17.32
CA LYS A 36 43.45 -12.59 -17.31
C LYS A 36 43.36 -11.94 -15.94
N PHE A 37 42.34 -12.27 -15.14
CA PHE A 37 42.18 -11.73 -13.80
C PHE A 37 43.25 -12.27 -12.83
N LYS A 38 43.68 -13.52 -13.02
CA LYS A 38 44.75 -14.14 -12.21
C LYS A 38 46.15 -13.61 -12.57
N GLU A 39 46.35 -13.22 -13.83
CA GLU A 39 47.59 -12.61 -14.31
C GLU A 39 47.76 -11.15 -13.82
N GLN A 40 46.65 -10.42 -13.62
CA GLN A 40 46.67 -9.06 -13.07
C GLN A 40 46.97 -9.02 -11.55
N GLN A 41 46.61 -10.05 -10.79
CA GLN A 41 46.96 -10.12 -9.36
C GLN A 41 48.40 -10.55 -9.11
N ALA A 42 49.06 -11.21 -10.06
CA ALA A 42 50.46 -11.62 -9.93
C ALA A 42 51.47 -10.48 -10.19
N ALA A 43 51.05 -9.39 -10.84
CA ALA A 43 51.94 -8.29 -11.25
C ALA A 43 51.95 -7.07 -10.29
N GLY A 44 51.09 -7.03 -9.28
CA GLY A 44 50.87 -5.85 -8.44
C GLY A 44 51.51 -5.93 -7.05
N GLY A 45 52.81 -6.21 -6.95
CA GLY A 45 53.44 -6.41 -5.65
C GLY A 45 54.97 -6.27 -5.63
N THR A 46 55.51 -5.14 -6.07
CA THR A 46 56.87 -4.73 -5.66
C THR A 46 56.90 -3.25 -5.30
N SER A 47 57.42 -3.02 -4.09
CA SER A 47 57.68 -1.75 -3.46
C SER A 47 58.74 -0.94 -4.21
N LEU A 48 58.59 0.39 -4.25
CA LEU A 48 59.73 1.28 -4.46
C LEU A 48 59.47 2.70 -3.94
N LEU A 49 60.29 3.06 -2.95
CA LEU A 49 60.84 4.40 -2.65
C LEU A 49 59.93 5.51 -2.11
N ASP A 50 59.93 5.61 -0.80
CA ASP A 50 60.67 6.63 -0.01
C ASP A 50 61.15 7.92 -0.71
N ARG A 51 61.02 9.03 0.04
CA ARG A 51 61.75 10.31 -0.04
C ARG A 51 61.20 11.42 -0.95
N HIS A 52 60.45 12.38 -0.37
CA HIS A 52 60.90 13.78 -0.33
C HIS A 52 60.17 14.65 0.70
N MET A 53 60.96 15.52 1.32
CA MET A 53 60.63 16.49 2.37
C MET A 53 59.98 17.76 1.81
N GLY A 54 59.23 18.45 2.67
CA GLY A 54 58.78 19.84 2.52
C GLY A 54 57.32 19.98 2.95
N GLY A 55 56.94 20.48 4.13
CA GLY A 55 57.47 21.65 4.82
C GLY A 55 56.59 22.85 4.49
N GLY A 56 55.60 23.15 5.34
CA GLY A 56 54.94 24.46 5.31
C GLY A 56 53.43 24.45 5.59
N HIS A 57 53.08 25.02 6.76
CA HIS A 57 51.84 25.75 7.04
C HIS A 57 50.60 24.92 7.44
N GLN A 58 50.57 24.53 8.72
CA GLN A 58 49.32 24.42 9.47
C GLN A 58 49.39 25.28 10.73
N ALA A 59 48.83 26.48 10.64
CA ALA A 59 48.32 27.23 11.78
C ALA A 59 47.05 27.93 11.31
N HIS A 60 45.95 27.75 12.06
CA HIS A 60 44.60 28.30 11.86
C HIS A 60 43.52 27.43 11.19
N VAL A 61 43.22 26.24 11.73
CA VAL A 61 41.82 25.74 11.81
C VAL A 61 41.63 24.85 13.06
N HIS A 62 41.80 25.42 14.25
CA HIS A 62 41.41 24.73 15.51
C HIS A 62 40.38 25.59 16.25
N GLN A 63 39.13 25.61 15.78
CA GLN A 63 38.04 26.07 16.65
C GLN A 63 36.61 25.58 16.33
N SER A 64 36.42 24.60 15.43
CA SER A 64 35.05 24.18 15.06
C SER A 64 34.76 22.66 15.11
N ILE A 65 35.71 21.83 15.53
CA ILE A 65 35.52 20.37 15.69
C ILE A 65 35.26 19.99 17.18
N GLY A 66 35.16 20.96 18.08
CA GLY A 66 35.05 20.73 19.53
C GLY A 66 33.65 20.40 20.07
N LEU A 67 32.62 20.31 19.23
CA LEU A 67 31.23 20.10 19.70
C LEU A 67 30.64 18.73 19.37
N ALA A 68 31.19 17.97 18.41
CA ALA A 68 30.72 16.61 18.11
C ALA A 68 31.34 15.54 19.05
N ASP A 69 32.53 15.80 19.61
CA ASP A 69 33.28 14.84 20.44
C ASP A 69 32.76 14.72 21.89
N LYS A 70 31.81 15.58 22.29
CA LYS A 70 31.20 15.55 23.64
C LYS A 70 30.00 14.60 23.75
N HIS A 71 29.40 14.20 22.63
CA HIS A 71 28.22 13.32 22.63
C HIS A 71 28.52 11.85 22.25
N PHE A 72 29.68 11.55 21.66
CA PHE A 72 30.04 10.18 21.27
C PHE A 72 30.69 9.37 22.41
N LYS A 73 31.53 10.00 23.23
CA LYS A 73 32.22 9.33 24.35
C LYS A 73 31.28 8.71 25.41
N PRO A 74 30.14 9.31 25.78
CA PRO A 74 29.20 8.69 26.71
C PRO A 74 28.60 7.38 26.18
N ILE A 75 28.29 7.34 24.88
CA ILE A 75 27.69 6.16 24.22
C ILE A 75 28.70 5.01 24.18
N GLU A 76 29.97 5.31 23.89
CA GLU A 76 31.03 4.30 23.87
C GLU A 76 31.33 3.71 25.27
N ILE A 77 31.27 4.55 26.31
CA ILE A 77 31.40 4.11 27.71
C ILE A 77 30.22 3.22 28.12
N GLU A 78 29.00 3.57 27.71
CA GLU A 78 27.80 2.80 28.02
C GLU A 78 27.77 1.45 27.28
N ALA A 79 28.16 1.42 26.00
CA ALA A 79 28.31 0.19 25.23
C ALA A 79 29.38 -0.74 25.84
N LYS A 80 30.50 -0.18 26.33
CA LYS A 80 31.53 -0.96 27.02
C LYS A 80 30.99 -1.55 28.34
N LYS A 81 30.23 -0.77 29.11
CA LYS A 81 29.62 -1.22 30.37
C LYS A 81 28.62 -2.36 30.16
N ILE A 82 27.80 -2.29 29.11
CA ILE A 82 26.86 -3.37 28.74
C ILE A 82 27.64 -4.63 28.36
N LYS A 83 28.71 -4.51 27.56
CA LYS A 83 29.54 -5.64 27.14
C LYS A 83 30.24 -6.32 28.32
N ASP A 84 30.74 -5.53 29.27
CA ASP A 84 31.38 -6.04 30.49
C ASP A 84 30.36 -6.72 31.43
N GLN A 85 29.13 -6.18 31.53
CA GLN A 85 28.04 -6.81 32.28
C GLN A 85 27.61 -8.16 31.66
N GLN A 86 27.52 -8.23 30.33
CA GLN A 86 27.22 -9.49 29.64
C GLN A 86 28.32 -10.53 29.86
N ARG A 87 29.60 -10.12 29.83
CA ARG A 87 30.73 -11.00 30.16
C ARG A 87 30.65 -11.50 31.60
N SER A 88 30.35 -10.64 32.57
CA SER A 88 30.17 -11.06 33.97
C SER A 88 29.08 -12.13 34.10
N ASN A 89 27.90 -11.88 33.53
CA ASN A 89 26.77 -12.82 33.58
C ASN A 89 27.09 -14.18 32.95
N LEU A 90 27.86 -14.22 31.86
CA LEU A 90 28.32 -15.46 31.23
C LEU A 90 29.33 -16.20 32.13
N THR A 91 30.21 -15.46 32.78
CA THR A 91 31.23 -16.03 33.69
C THR A 91 30.57 -16.69 34.90
N ASP A 92 29.52 -16.06 35.46
CA ASP A 92 28.76 -16.61 36.60
C ASP A 92 27.97 -17.87 36.21
N LYS A 93 27.39 -17.88 35.00
CA LYS A 93 26.72 -19.09 34.46
C LYS A 93 27.70 -20.24 34.26
N LEU A 94 28.91 -19.97 33.76
CA LEU A 94 29.95 -21.01 33.61
C LEU A 94 30.38 -21.57 34.96
N LYS A 95 30.59 -20.72 35.97
CA LYS A 95 30.90 -21.19 37.34
C LYS A 95 29.78 -22.05 37.93
N ALA A 96 28.51 -21.70 37.68
CA ALA A 96 27.37 -22.48 38.15
C ALA A 96 27.30 -23.87 37.47
N ILE A 97 27.62 -23.94 36.17
CA ILE A 97 27.71 -25.22 35.44
C ILE A 97 28.86 -26.06 36.00
N GLU A 98 30.03 -25.45 36.21
CA GLU A 98 31.20 -26.13 36.77
C GLU A 98 30.92 -26.70 38.18
N GLN A 99 30.23 -25.95 39.04
CA GLN A 99 29.79 -26.45 40.35
C GLN A 99 28.83 -27.63 40.24
N LYS A 100 27.89 -27.61 39.29
CA LYS A 100 26.97 -28.76 39.07
C LYS A 100 27.72 -30.00 38.61
N VAL A 101 28.68 -29.85 37.70
CA VAL A 101 29.52 -30.97 37.24
C VAL A 101 30.33 -31.55 38.40
N GLN A 102 30.90 -30.72 39.26
CA GLN A 102 31.61 -31.19 40.45
C GLN A 102 30.69 -31.92 41.45
N GLN A 103 29.46 -31.41 41.68
CA GLN A 103 28.48 -32.09 42.53
C GLN A 103 28.08 -33.46 41.96
N GLU A 104 27.88 -33.55 40.64
CA GLU A 104 27.53 -34.80 39.98
C GLU A 104 28.67 -35.83 40.04
N GLN A 105 29.91 -35.40 39.84
CA GLN A 105 31.09 -36.25 40.01
C GLN A 105 31.22 -36.78 41.44
N MET A 106 30.96 -35.95 42.46
CA MET A 106 30.93 -36.41 43.85
C MET A 106 29.81 -37.43 44.10
N SER A 107 28.61 -37.19 43.57
CA SER A 107 27.49 -38.13 43.69
C SER A 107 27.78 -39.48 43.02
N GLN A 108 28.36 -39.47 41.81
CA GLN A 108 28.78 -40.69 41.11
C GLN A 108 29.87 -41.45 41.87
N SER A 109 30.83 -40.74 42.47
CA SER A 109 31.88 -41.34 43.31
C SER A 109 31.29 -42.01 44.56
N GLN A 110 30.34 -41.34 45.23
CA GLN A 110 29.63 -41.92 46.38
C GLN A 110 28.81 -43.16 45.98
N LEU A 111 28.13 -43.13 44.83
CA LEU A 111 27.40 -44.27 44.30
C LEU A 111 28.34 -45.45 43.99
N ALA A 112 29.51 -45.17 43.42
CA ALA A 112 30.53 -46.17 43.14
C ALA A 112 31.06 -46.81 44.44
N GLN A 113 31.32 -46.01 45.47
CA GLN A 113 31.70 -46.52 46.80
C GLN A 113 30.60 -47.37 47.42
N ALA A 114 29.33 -46.92 47.37
CA ALA A 114 28.20 -47.68 47.89
C ALA A 114 28.04 -49.04 47.19
N ARG A 115 28.24 -49.09 45.87
CA ARG A 115 28.26 -50.35 45.09
C ARG A 115 29.41 -51.27 45.51
N PHE A 116 30.59 -50.71 45.75
CA PHE A 116 31.74 -51.46 46.22
C PHE A 116 31.49 -52.10 47.59
N TYR A 117 30.93 -51.35 48.55
CA TYR A 117 30.58 -51.89 49.86
C TYR A 117 29.48 -52.95 49.81
N LYS A 118 28.44 -52.76 48.97
CA LYS A 118 27.39 -53.77 48.75
C LYS A 118 27.94 -55.10 48.21
N ASN A 119 28.96 -55.03 47.35
CA ASN A 119 29.62 -56.23 46.82
C ASN A 119 30.50 -56.93 47.87
N LEU A 120 31.11 -56.17 48.79
CA LEU A 120 31.87 -56.73 49.91
C LEU A 120 30.98 -57.44 50.95
N THR A 121 29.78 -56.91 51.22
CA THR A 121 28.84 -57.53 52.16
C THR A 121 28.23 -58.83 51.61
N ASN A 122 27.97 -58.89 50.30
CA ASN A 122 27.45 -60.10 49.65
C ASN A 122 28.48 -61.23 49.53
N LYS A 123 29.78 -60.94 49.69
CA LYS A 123 30.85 -61.96 49.59
C LYS A 123 31.13 -62.71 50.91
N LYS A 124 30.45 -62.36 52.01
CA LYS A 124 30.60 -63.03 53.32
C LYS A 124 29.54 -64.06 53.67
N GLN A 125 28.59 -64.35 52.76
CA GLN A 125 27.61 -65.43 52.96
C GLN A 125 27.49 -66.31 51.72
N GLY A 126 28.17 -67.46 51.73
CA GLY A 126 27.93 -68.55 50.77
C GLY A 126 29.10 -69.53 50.66
N PRO A 127 28.88 -70.85 50.66
CA PRO A 127 29.76 -71.81 51.32
C PRO A 127 30.71 -72.57 50.40
N LEU A 128 31.68 -73.23 51.05
CA LEU A 128 32.51 -74.32 50.56
C LEU A 128 31.74 -75.32 49.68
N ALA A 129 32.19 -75.53 48.45
CA ALA A 129 32.04 -76.81 47.76
C ALA A 129 33.12 -76.95 46.67
N SER A 130 33.73 -78.12 46.70
CA SER A 130 34.94 -78.59 46.04
C SER A 130 34.76 -79.11 44.61
N SER A 131 35.85 -79.07 43.84
CA SER A 131 36.39 -80.18 43.03
C SER A 131 35.44 -80.90 42.04
N LEU A 132 35.75 -80.85 40.73
CA LEU A 132 35.97 -82.07 39.93
C LEU A 132 36.73 -81.79 38.61
N LYS A 133 37.62 -82.73 38.28
CA LYS A 133 38.44 -82.93 37.08
C LYS A 133 37.55 -83.24 35.85
N LYS A 134 37.83 -82.72 34.65
CA LYS A 134 38.79 -83.14 33.58
C LYS A 134 38.22 -84.22 32.63
N ASP A 135 38.47 -83.98 31.34
CA ASP A 135 38.41 -84.87 30.16
C ASP A 135 37.09 -85.01 29.39
N GLY A 136 37.17 -84.85 28.05
CA GLY A 136 36.22 -85.45 27.11
C GLY A 136 35.60 -84.52 26.07
N ASN A 137 36.21 -84.46 24.88
CA ASN A 137 35.59 -84.00 23.64
C ASN A 137 34.26 -84.73 23.38
N GLY A 138 33.16 -83.97 23.19
CA GLY A 138 31.89 -84.53 22.78
C GLY A 138 30.73 -83.53 22.85
N THR A 139 30.46 -82.85 21.73
CA THR A 139 29.13 -82.38 21.31
C THR A 139 28.29 -81.54 22.29
N VAL A 140 28.71 -80.30 22.54
CA VAL A 140 27.85 -79.24 23.12
C VAL A 140 26.62 -78.93 22.24
N ALA A 141 26.69 -79.20 20.94
CA ALA A 141 25.56 -79.01 20.01
C ALA A 141 24.40 -80.02 20.22
N GLN A 142 24.66 -81.24 20.73
CA GLN A 142 23.58 -82.20 21.02
C GLN A 142 22.89 -81.94 22.36
N ALA A 143 23.59 -81.37 23.35
CA ALA A 143 23.00 -81.01 24.64
C ALA A 143 22.02 -79.82 24.52
N LEU A 144 22.32 -78.84 23.66
CA LEU A 144 21.43 -77.71 23.40
C LEU A 144 20.19 -78.07 22.57
N GLN A 145 20.28 -79.10 21.70
CA GLN A 145 19.13 -79.59 20.94
C GLN A 145 18.21 -80.51 21.77
N GLN A 146 18.73 -81.20 22.78
CA GLN A 146 17.91 -81.99 23.71
C GLN A 146 17.20 -81.13 24.76
N LEU A 147 17.78 -79.99 25.17
CA LEU A 147 17.11 -79.03 26.06
C LEU A 147 15.98 -78.26 25.35
N ALA A 148 16.13 -77.94 24.07
CA ALA A 148 15.06 -77.27 23.30
C ALA A 148 13.84 -78.18 23.03
N ASN A 149 14.06 -79.50 22.96
CA ASN A 149 12.98 -80.48 22.74
C ASN A 149 12.31 -80.96 24.05
N ALA A 150 12.89 -80.68 25.21
CA ALA A 150 12.30 -80.97 26.53
C ALA A 150 11.29 -79.91 27.00
N THR A 151 11.22 -78.74 26.35
CA THR A 151 10.28 -77.66 26.69
C THR A 151 8.98 -77.63 25.86
N ALA A 152 8.75 -78.64 25.00
CA ALA A 152 7.59 -78.66 24.10
C ALA A 152 6.57 -79.79 24.38
N LYS A 153 6.66 -80.51 25.50
CA LYS A 153 5.71 -81.58 25.82
C LYS A 153 5.56 -81.76 27.34
N ASP A 154 4.66 -80.97 27.92
CA ASP A 154 3.74 -81.44 28.98
C ASP A 154 2.64 -80.41 29.22
N PRO A 155 1.41 -80.63 28.71
CA PRO A 155 0.22 -79.93 29.13
C PRO A 155 -0.42 -80.72 30.28
N SER A 156 0.16 -80.70 31.48
CA SER A 156 -0.52 -81.27 32.65
C SER A 156 -0.10 -80.61 33.95
N GLY A 157 -1.02 -79.79 34.48
CA GLY A 157 -1.48 -79.92 35.85
C GLY A 157 -0.41 -79.88 36.96
N ALA A 158 0.04 -78.68 37.31
CA ALA A 158 0.37 -78.36 38.69
C ALA A 158 -0.10 -76.93 38.97
N SER A 159 -1.42 -76.80 39.11
CA SER A 159 -2.05 -75.64 39.75
C SER A 159 -1.52 -75.58 41.19
N LEU A 160 -0.47 -74.79 41.40
CA LEU A 160 -0.22 -74.16 42.69
C LEU A 160 -1.27 -73.06 42.83
N ASN A 161 -2.50 -73.46 43.17
CA ASN A 161 -3.50 -72.62 43.82
C ASN A 161 -2.91 -72.14 45.14
N ARG A 162 -2.01 -71.16 45.08
CA ARG A 162 -1.76 -70.27 46.20
C ARG A 162 -2.94 -69.32 46.21
N GLU A 163 -3.98 -69.75 46.92
CA GLU A 163 -5.16 -68.98 47.27
C GLU A 163 -4.66 -67.61 47.78
N MET A 164 -4.71 -66.60 46.92
CA MET A 164 -4.45 -65.23 47.33
C MET A 164 -5.64 -64.81 48.16
N VAL A 165 -5.49 -64.97 49.48
CA VAL A 165 -6.37 -64.40 50.49
C VAL A 165 -6.57 -62.92 50.12
N PRO A 166 -7.81 -62.49 49.84
CA PRO A 166 -8.07 -61.12 49.45
C PRO A 166 -7.67 -60.18 50.60
N PRO A 167 -6.99 -59.04 50.35
CA PRO A 167 -6.32 -58.24 51.39
C PRO A 167 -7.20 -57.65 52.51
N HIS A 168 -8.52 -57.81 52.45
CA HIS A 168 -9.46 -57.20 53.40
C HIS A 168 -9.55 -57.97 54.74
N GLU A 169 -9.13 -59.23 54.81
CA GLU A 169 -9.28 -60.04 56.04
C GLU A 169 -8.16 -59.88 57.07
N LEU A 170 -7.01 -59.26 56.73
CA LEU A 170 -5.88 -59.15 57.67
C LEU A 170 -5.90 -57.90 58.57
N LEU A 171 -6.80 -56.94 58.32
CA LEU A 171 -6.78 -55.64 59.02
C LEU A 171 -7.95 -55.41 59.98
N GLY A 172 -8.94 -56.31 60.06
CA GLY A 172 -10.01 -56.23 61.08
C GLY A 172 -10.77 -54.89 61.11
N LEU A 173 -10.83 -54.18 59.98
CA LEU A 173 -11.54 -52.91 59.85
C LEU A 173 -12.90 -53.17 59.21
N GLU A 174 -13.98 -52.78 59.90
CA GLU A 174 -15.35 -52.97 59.45
C GLU A 174 -15.58 -52.35 58.05
N SER A 175 -16.10 -53.17 57.13
CA SER A 175 -16.35 -52.91 55.70
C SER A 175 -17.25 -51.71 55.35
N LYS A 176 -17.67 -50.89 56.32
CA LYS A 176 -18.64 -49.81 56.11
C LYS A 176 -18.07 -48.40 56.01
N GLU A 177 -16.77 -48.20 56.31
CA GLU A 177 -16.11 -46.88 56.13
C GLU A 177 -15.06 -46.85 55.00
N ILE A 178 -14.76 -48.00 54.36
CA ILE A 178 -13.81 -48.10 53.23
C ILE A 178 -14.53 -47.84 51.88
N LYS A 179 -15.41 -46.84 51.85
CA LYS A 179 -15.98 -46.26 50.62
C LYS A 179 -15.64 -44.76 50.50
N SER A 180 -14.55 -44.33 51.13
CA SER A 180 -14.05 -42.98 50.93
C SER A 180 -13.40 -42.89 49.55
N GLN A 181 -13.85 -41.94 48.74
CA GLN A 181 -13.25 -41.54 47.46
C GLN A 181 -11.71 -41.39 47.54
N GLN A 182 -11.19 -41.08 48.74
CA GLN A 182 -9.76 -41.01 49.04
C GLN A 182 -9.02 -42.34 48.85
N TRP A 183 -9.63 -43.47 49.18
CA TRP A 183 -9.00 -44.79 48.97
C TRP A 183 -8.87 -45.13 47.48
N HIS A 184 -9.89 -44.83 46.68
CA HIS A 184 -9.83 -44.99 45.23
C HIS A 184 -8.81 -44.03 44.60
N ALA A 185 -8.72 -42.78 45.09
CA ALA A 185 -7.69 -41.84 44.67
C ALA A 185 -6.28 -42.34 44.98
N MET A 186 -6.04 -42.84 46.20
CA MET A 186 -4.74 -43.40 46.60
C MET A 186 -4.37 -44.66 45.80
N LEU A 187 -5.34 -45.53 45.50
CA LEU A 187 -5.09 -46.68 44.62
C LEU A 187 -4.79 -46.25 43.17
N GLY A 188 -5.45 -45.20 42.68
CA GLY A 188 -5.14 -44.59 41.38
C GLY A 188 -3.73 -44.01 41.34
N GLU A 189 -3.32 -43.27 42.37
CA GLU A 189 -1.96 -42.73 42.50
C GLU A 189 -0.91 -43.84 42.58
N ILE A 190 -1.16 -44.90 43.37
CA ILE A 190 -0.28 -46.07 43.44
C ILE A 190 -0.19 -46.78 42.09
N ALA A 191 -1.29 -46.90 41.35
CA ALA A 191 -1.29 -47.49 40.01
C ALA A 191 -0.46 -46.67 39.02
N VAL A 192 -0.63 -45.34 39.01
CA VAL A 192 0.17 -44.44 38.17
C VAL A 192 1.66 -44.49 38.52
N LEU A 193 2.00 -44.54 39.81
CA LEU A 193 3.40 -44.70 40.25
C LEU A 193 3.96 -46.07 39.87
N LEU A 194 3.16 -47.13 39.93
CA LEU A 194 3.56 -48.46 39.51
C LEU A 194 3.82 -48.52 38.00
N ASP A 195 2.94 -47.93 37.19
CA ASP A 195 3.11 -47.83 35.73
C ASP A 195 4.36 -47.00 35.37
N ALA A 196 4.57 -45.86 36.03
CA ALA A 196 5.77 -45.06 35.86
C ALA A 196 7.05 -45.84 36.19
N GLN A 197 7.02 -46.65 37.27
CA GLN A 197 8.15 -47.50 37.65
C GLN A 197 8.38 -48.64 36.65
N ILE A 198 7.31 -49.22 36.09
CA ILE A 198 7.38 -50.23 35.03
C ILE A 198 8.02 -49.63 33.77
N ASP A 199 7.60 -48.43 33.35
CA ASP A 199 8.18 -47.71 32.22
C ASP A 199 9.65 -47.34 32.45
N GLU A 200 10.03 -46.93 33.66
CA GLU A 200 11.41 -46.67 34.01
C GLU A 200 12.26 -47.96 33.94
N ASN A 201 11.77 -49.05 34.52
CA ASN A 201 12.43 -50.35 34.45
C ASN A 201 12.59 -50.83 32.99
N LYS A 202 11.59 -50.58 32.14
CA LYS A 202 11.65 -50.88 30.71
C LYS A 202 12.73 -50.05 30.00
N LYS A 203 12.83 -48.74 30.28
CA LYS A 203 13.90 -47.88 29.76
C LYS A 203 15.29 -48.35 30.21
N ILE A 204 15.43 -48.73 31.47
CA ILE A 204 16.70 -49.26 32.01
C ILE A 204 17.07 -50.58 31.32
N ALA A 205 16.11 -51.49 31.15
CA ALA A 205 16.33 -52.75 30.45
C ALA A 205 16.76 -52.55 28.98
N GLU A 206 16.13 -51.60 28.27
CA GLU A 206 16.50 -51.28 26.90
C GLU A 206 17.90 -50.64 26.81
N ASP A 207 18.26 -49.76 27.73
CA ASP A 207 19.61 -49.19 27.77
C ASP A 207 20.68 -50.24 28.11
N LEU A 208 20.40 -51.15 29.05
CA LEU A 208 21.28 -52.28 29.35
C LEU A 208 21.50 -53.16 28.12
N ARG A 209 20.43 -53.47 27.37
CA ARG A 209 20.52 -54.23 26.12
C ARG A 209 21.36 -53.49 25.07
N ARG A 210 21.12 -52.19 24.86
CA ARG A 210 21.92 -51.37 23.92
C ARG A 210 23.40 -51.33 24.33
N ARG A 211 23.71 -51.33 25.63
CA ARG A 211 25.10 -51.40 26.13
C ARG A 211 25.71 -52.76 25.85
N GLU A 212 25.01 -53.84 26.17
CA GLU A 212 25.41 -55.22 25.88
C GLU A 212 25.70 -55.40 24.39
N ASP A 213 24.80 -54.94 23.50
CA ASP A 213 25.00 -55.00 22.06
C ASP A 213 26.27 -54.25 21.61
N ARG A 214 26.57 -53.08 22.19
CA ARG A 214 27.83 -52.36 21.91
C ARG A 214 29.07 -53.09 22.43
N TYR A 215 28.97 -53.76 23.59
CA TYR A 215 30.07 -54.57 24.11
C TYR A 215 30.33 -55.79 23.22
N ASN A 216 29.27 -56.54 22.90
CA ASN A 216 29.33 -57.70 22.02
C ASN A 216 29.89 -57.33 20.65
N LYS A 217 29.47 -56.20 20.07
CA LYS A 217 30.00 -55.71 18.79
C LYS A 217 31.51 -55.43 18.86
N ARG A 218 31.97 -54.70 19.88
CA ARG A 218 33.42 -54.44 20.06
C ARG A 218 34.22 -55.70 20.31
N GLU A 219 33.68 -56.65 21.09
CA GLU A 219 34.33 -57.94 21.31
C GLU A 219 34.47 -58.72 20.00
N GLN A 220 33.43 -58.76 19.17
CA GLN A 220 33.48 -59.37 17.84
C GLN A 220 34.52 -58.68 16.95
N GLU A 221 34.57 -57.35 16.93
CA GLU A 221 35.59 -56.58 16.20
C GLU A 221 37.01 -56.94 16.65
N TYR A 222 37.27 -57.06 17.96
CA TYR A 222 38.58 -57.49 18.46
C TYR A 222 38.91 -58.93 18.10
N ARG A 223 37.93 -59.86 18.16
CA ARG A 223 38.14 -61.25 17.72
C ARG A 223 38.52 -61.31 16.24
N ILE A 224 37.81 -60.58 15.38
CA ILE A 224 38.12 -60.46 13.96
C ILE A 224 39.54 -59.90 13.76
N HIS A 225 39.90 -58.85 14.50
CA HIS A 225 41.23 -58.24 14.39
C HIS A 225 42.36 -59.17 14.85
N ILE A 226 42.15 -59.93 15.93
CA ILE A 226 43.09 -60.96 16.39
C ILE A 226 43.26 -62.03 15.32
N ASP A 227 42.17 -62.52 14.73
CA ASP A 227 42.21 -63.53 13.66
C ASP A 227 42.94 -63.00 12.42
N GLU A 228 42.75 -61.73 12.07
CA GLU A 228 43.42 -61.05 10.97
C GLU A 228 44.93 -60.92 11.20
N LEU A 229 45.35 -60.48 12.40
CA LEU A 229 46.77 -60.39 12.78
C LEU A 229 47.44 -61.77 12.80
N GLN A 230 46.76 -62.78 13.35
CA GLN A 230 47.25 -64.16 13.34
C GLN A 230 47.40 -64.70 11.91
N ARG A 231 46.45 -64.37 11.03
CA ARG A 231 46.52 -64.72 9.61
C ARG A 231 47.69 -64.01 8.93
N GLU A 232 47.87 -62.72 9.16
CA GLU A 232 48.99 -61.95 8.60
C GLU A 232 50.35 -62.55 9.01
N LEU A 233 50.49 -62.97 10.27
CA LEU A 233 51.67 -63.70 10.73
C LEU A 233 51.88 -65.02 9.96
N ARG A 234 50.83 -65.81 9.72
CA ARG A 234 50.93 -67.05 8.92
C ARG A 234 51.34 -66.77 7.47
N VAL A 235 50.80 -65.70 6.86
CA VAL A 235 51.16 -65.30 5.50
C VAL A 235 52.63 -64.87 5.43
N ARG A 236 53.09 -64.01 6.35
CA ARG A 236 54.49 -63.53 6.39
C ARG A 236 55.49 -64.65 6.63
N LEU A 237 55.12 -65.66 7.41
CA LEU A 237 55.94 -66.85 7.67
C LEU A 237 55.85 -67.91 6.55
N GLY A 238 55.08 -67.67 5.49
CA GLY A 238 54.94 -68.58 4.36
C GLY A 238 54.12 -69.85 4.64
N TYR A 239 53.45 -69.94 5.79
CA TYR A 239 52.62 -71.09 6.16
C TYR A 239 51.27 -71.13 5.42
N GLU A 240 50.84 -70.03 4.80
CA GLU A 240 49.57 -69.94 4.07
C GLU A 240 49.81 -69.79 2.56
N THR A 241 49.89 -70.91 1.85
CA THR A 241 50.17 -70.96 0.40
C THR A 241 49.01 -70.44 -0.47
N ASP A 242 47.80 -70.31 0.09
CA ASP A 242 46.59 -69.86 -0.61
C ASP A 242 46.17 -68.42 -0.25
N ALA A 243 47.05 -67.67 0.43
CA ALA A 243 46.80 -66.32 0.92
C ALA A 243 46.27 -65.37 -0.18
N TRP A 244 46.87 -65.42 -1.37
CA TRP A 244 46.46 -64.59 -2.51
C TRP A 244 45.01 -64.85 -2.95
N LYS A 245 44.61 -66.13 -3.08
CA LYS A 245 43.25 -66.49 -3.50
C LYS A 245 42.21 -66.07 -2.47
N LYS A 246 42.52 -66.18 -1.17
CA LYS A 246 41.64 -65.72 -0.10
C LYS A 246 41.53 -64.19 -0.08
N ASN A 247 42.62 -63.46 -0.31
CA ASN A 247 42.60 -62.01 -0.42
C ASN A 247 41.81 -61.54 -1.64
N GLU A 248 41.92 -62.23 -2.78
CA GLU A 248 41.11 -61.93 -3.97
C GLU A 248 39.61 -62.11 -3.70
N ARG A 249 39.20 -63.17 -3.00
CA ARG A 249 37.79 -63.38 -2.61
C ARG A 249 37.30 -62.30 -1.65
N MET A 250 38.13 -61.91 -0.68
CA MET A 250 37.81 -60.84 0.25
C MET A 250 37.66 -59.50 -0.48
N TYR A 251 38.58 -59.18 -1.40
CA TYR A 251 38.51 -58.00 -2.25
C TYR A 251 37.24 -57.98 -3.11
N LYS A 252 36.88 -59.10 -3.75
CA LYS A 252 35.62 -59.21 -4.51
C LYS A 252 34.39 -58.98 -3.62
N LYS A 253 34.39 -59.50 -2.39
CA LYS A 253 33.30 -59.29 -1.42
C LYS A 253 33.22 -57.82 -0.97
N LEU A 254 34.34 -57.21 -0.61
CA LEU A 254 34.42 -55.78 -0.25
C LEU A 254 33.95 -54.91 -1.40
N LYS A 255 34.42 -55.19 -2.61
CA LYS A 255 33.99 -54.48 -3.81
C LYS A 255 32.47 -54.58 -4.01
N GLY A 256 31.90 -55.79 -3.91
CA GLY A 256 30.44 -55.97 -4.00
C GLY A 256 29.67 -55.17 -2.93
N MET A 257 30.17 -55.13 -1.68
CA MET A 257 29.58 -54.30 -0.62
C MET A 257 29.67 -52.80 -0.92
N PHE A 258 30.78 -52.34 -1.50
CA PHE A 258 30.93 -50.95 -1.92
C PHE A 258 29.99 -50.61 -3.08
N ASP A 259 29.87 -51.48 -4.08
CA ASP A 259 28.97 -51.30 -5.22
C ASP A 259 27.50 -51.22 -4.73
N GLU A 260 27.07 -52.12 -3.83
CA GLU A 260 25.73 -52.08 -3.21
C GLU A 260 25.50 -50.79 -2.39
N GLN A 261 26.51 -50.30 -1.67
CA GLN A 261 26.40 -49.03 -0.93
C GLN A 261 26.28 -47.84 -1.89
N VAL A 262 27.06 -47.83 -2.98
CA VAL A 262 26.98 -46.79 -4.01
C VAL A 262 25.60 -46.78 -4.64
N ASP A 263 25.03 -47.94 -4.99
CA ASP A 263 23.66 -48.05 -5.51
C ASP A 263 22.62 -47.49 -4.51
N GLN A 264 22.76 -47.81 -3.22
CA GLN A 264 21.90 -47.24 -2.16
C GLN A 264 22.08 -45.73 -1.98
N PHE A 265 23.28 -45.18 -2.23
CA PHE A 265 23.50 -43.74 -2.23
C PHE A 265 22.85 -43.10 -3.46
N ASP A 266 23.01 -43.69 -4.63
CA ASP A 266 22.41 -43.19 -5.88
C ASP A 266 20.88 -43.20 -5.83
N ASP A 267 20.27 -44.24 -5.25
CA ASP A 267 18.82 -44.30 -5.03
C ASP A 267 18.34 -43.22 -4.04
N ARG A 268 19.11 -42.94 -2.98
CA ARG A 268 18.81 -41.85 -2.04
C ARG A 268 18.94 -40.48 -2.69
N VAL A 269 19.98 -40.26 -3.49
CA VAL A 269 20.18 -39.02 -4.24
C VAL A 269 19.06 -38.82 -5.26
N ARG A 270 18.64 -39.89 -5.95
CA ARG A 270 17.51 -39.85 -6.89
C ARG A 270 16.21 -39.46 -6.19
N LYS A 271 15.87 -40.10 -5.07
CA LYS A 271 14.68 -39.77 -4.28
C LYS A 271 14.70 -38.33 -3.78
N LEU A 272 15.83 -37.87 -3.25
CA LEU A 272 15.98 -36.50 -2.77
C LEU A 272 15.79 -35.48 -3.90
N LYS A 273 16.32 -35.77 -5.10
CA LYS A 273 16.14 -34.92 -6.28
C LYS A 273 14.67 -34.87 -6.72
N GLU A 274 13.96 -36.00 -6.73
CA GLU A 274 12.53 -36.06 -7.05
C GLU A 274 11.66 -35.30 -6.02
N GLU A 275 12.01 -35.37 -4.74
CA GLU A 275 11.35 -34.60 -3.67
C GLU A 275 11.58 -33.10 -3.83
N GLN A 276 12.83 -32.67 -4.07
CA GLN A 276 13.16 -31.27 -4.34
C GLN A 276 12.44 -30.74 -5.58
N GLU A 277 12.34 -31.54 -6.65
CA GLU A 277 11.57 -31.16 -7.85
C GLU A 277 10.08 -30.99 -7.55
N LYS A 278 9.48 -31.91 -6.78
CA LYS A 278 8.07 -31.79 -6.33
C LYS A 278 7.85 -30.55 -5.49
N ASP A 279 8.78 -30.20 -4.60
CA ASP A 279 8.67 -29.01 -3.76
C ASP A 279 8.81 -27.72 -4.58
N LEU A 280 9.74 -27.67 -5.54
CA LEU A 280 9.85 -26.56 -6.47
C LEU A 280 8.55 -26.37 -7.28
N ILE A 281 7.96 -27.47 -7.78
CA ILE A 281 6.68 -27.42 -8.50
C ILE A 281 5.54 -26.92 -7.58
N ARG A 282 5.48 -27.36 -6.33
CA ARG A 282 4.49 -26.88 -5.35
C ARG A 282 4.65 -25.39 -5.06
N GLN A 283 5.87 -24.92 -4.90
CA GLN A 283 6.18 -23.49 -4.69
C GLN A 283 5.78 -22.67 -5.91
N PHE A 284 6.13 -23.11 -7.12
CA PHE A 284 5.75 -22.45 -8.38
C PHE A 284 4.22 -22.39 -8.55
N ASN A 285 3.52 -23.50 -8.32
CA ASN A 285 2.06 -23.55 -8.42
C ASN A 285 1.39 -22.66 -7.37
N SER A 286 1.91 -22.60 -6.14
CA SER A 286 1.45 -21.66 -5.11
C SER A 286 1.67 -20.20 -5.53
N GLY A 287 2.84 -19.90 -6.10
CA GLY A 287 3.16 -18.58 -6.65
C GLY A 287 2.23 -18.17 -7.79
N LEU A 288 1.98 -19.07 -8.74
CA LEU A 288 1.04 -18.87 -9.85
C LEU A 288 -0.38 -18.66 -9.36
N ALA A 289 -0.85 -19.45 -8.38
CA ALA A 289 -2.17 -19.27 -7.79
C ALA A 289 -2.32 -17.89 -7.10
N LYS A 290 -1.31 -17.45 -6.35
CA LYS A 290 -1.27 -16.11 -5.75
C LYS A 290 -1.28 -15.01 -6.81
N MET A 291 -0.50 -15.15 -7.88
CA MET A 291 -0.46 -14.19 -8.97
C MET A 291 -1.80 -14.13 -9.73
N LYS A 292 -2.41 -15.29 -10.01
CA LYS A 292 -3.74 -15.38 -10.63
C LYS A 292 -4.79 -14.71 -9.75
N LYS A 293 -4.77 -14.97 -8.44
CA LYS A 293 -5.66 -14.31 -7.47
C LYS A 293 -5.49 -12.79 -7.48
N LYS A 294 -4.24 -12.28 -7.47
CA LYS A 294 -3.97 -10.83 -7.58
C LYS A 294 -4.47 -10.23 -8.90
N ILE A 295 -4.35 -10.96 -10.01
CA ILE A 295 -4.87 -10.50 -11.31
C ILE A 295 -6.40 -10.48 -11.29
N GLU A 296 -7.06 -11.49 -10.72
CA GLU A 296 -8.52 -11.52 -10.56
C GLU A 296 -9.01 -10.41 -9.63
N GLU A 297 -8.39 -10.21 -8.46
CA GLU A 297 -8.68 -9.10 -7.55
C GLU A 297 -8.48 -7.75 -8.27
N HIS A 298 -7.38 -7.57 -8.99
CA HIS A 298 -7.17 -6.32 -9.72
C HIS A 298 -8.19 -6.12 -10.86
N LYS A 299 -8.64 -7.19 -11.51
CA LYS A 299 -9.71 -7.13 -12.52
C LYS A 299 -11.05 -6.76 -11.86
N THR A 300 -11.42 -7.37 -10.74
CA THR A 300 -12.69 -7.10 -10.08
C THR A 300 -12.69 -5.74 -9.38
N SER A 301 -11.62 -5.37 -8.70
CA SER A 301 -11.49 -4.07 -8.02
C SER A 301 -11.45 -2.91 -9.02
N LYS A 302 -10.67 -2.99 -10.11
CA LYS A 302 -10.60 -1.87 -11.06
C LYS A 302 -11.78 -1.80 -12.01
N SER A 303 -12.37 -2.93 -12.41
CA SER A 303 -13.52 -2.90 -13.31
C SER A 303 -14.81 -2.52 -12.59
N GLY A 304 -14.96 -2.86 -11.30
CA GLY A 304 -16.19 -2.58 -10.54
C GLY A 304 -16.24 -1.17 -9.98
N GLU A 305 -15.19 -0.77 -9.26
CA GLU A 305 -15.20 0.48 -8.48
C GLU A 305 -14.92 1.70 -9.36
N GLN A 306 -13.90 1.63 -10.23
CA GLN A 306 -13.64 2.73 -11.18
C GLN A 306 -14.73 2.85 -12.23
N GLY A 307 -15.39 1.74 -12.59
CA GLY A 307 -16.53 1.75 -13.50
C GLY A 307 -17.75 2.46 -12.91
N ALA A 308 -18.03 2.23 -11.62
CA ALA A 308 -19.10 2.92 -10.90
C ALA A 308 -18.84 4.42 -10.78
N ASP A 309 -17.64 4.82 -10.35
CA ASP A 309 -17.26 6.23 -10.23
C ASP A 309 -17.32 6.98 -11.58
N LEU A 310 -16.88 6.33 -12.67
CA LEU A 310 -16.95 6.92 -14.01
C LEU A 310 -18.40 7.08 -14.48
N LYS A 311 -19.26 6.10 -14.18
CA LYS A 311 -20.68 6.16 -14.55
C LYS A 311 -21.42 7.22 -13.75
N ASP A 312 -21.13 7.37 -12.46
CA ASP A 312 -21.70 8.44 -11.63
C ASP A 312 -21.24 9.82 -12.12
N ARG A 313 -19.96 9.96 -12.47
CA ARG A 313 -19.43 11.19 -13.07
C ARG A 313 -20.02 11.47 -14.45
N GLU A 314 -20.27 10.45 -15.25
CA GLU A 314 -20.97 10.56 -16.53
C GLU A 314 -22.41 11.06 -16.31
N ASN A 315 -23.13 10.51 -15.35
CA ASN A 315 -24.47 10.95 -14.97
C ASN A 315 -24.49 12.42 -14.48
N GLU A 316 -23.51 12.82 -13.66
CA GLU A 316 -23.35 14.21 -13.23
C GLU A 316 -23.09 15.16 -14.41
N LEU A 317 -22.19 14.77 -15.33
CA LEU A 317 -21.89 15.54 -16.52
C LEU A 317 -23.10 15.64 -17.46
N GLN A 318 -23.86 14.56 -17.62
CA GLN A 318 -25.11 14.53 -18.39
C GLN A 318 -26.12 15.53 -17.80
N HIS A 319 -26.27 15.54 -16.47
CA HIS A 319 -27.16 16.48 -15.77
C HIS A 319 -26.70 17.94 -15.94
N HIS A 320 -25.40 18.20 -15.83
CA HIS A 320 -24.84 19.53 -16.09
C HIS A 320 -25.06 20.00 -17.53
N LEU A 321 -24.94 19.09 -18.51
CA LEU A 321 -25.17 19.38 -19.92
C LEU A 321 -26.64 19.74 -20.17
N GLU A 322 -27.57 19.02 -19.55
CA GLU A 322 -29.00 19.33 -19.60
C GLU A 322 -29.32 20.69 -18.98
N LEU A 323 -28.73 21.00 -17.81
CA LEU A 323 -28.90 22.29 -17.15
C LEU A 323 -28.40 23.46 -18.03
N ILE A 324 -27.20 23.32 -18.61
CA ILE A 324 -26.62 24.33 -19.50
C ILE A 324 -27.50 24.52 -20.75
N THR A 325 -28.00 23.42 -21.32
CA THR A 325 -28.91 23.46 -22.48
C THR A 325 -30.19 24.23 -22.14
N ASN A 326 -30.78 23.97 -20.98
CA ASN A 326 -31.98 24.68 -20.50
C ASN A 326 -31.73 26.18 -20.27
N ILE A 327 -30.56 26.55 -19.73
CA ILE A 327 -30.17 27.95 -19.54
C ILE A 327 -29.97 28.64 -20.89
N ALA A 328 -29.29 28.00 -21.84
CA ALA A 328 -29.08 28.54 -23.18
C ALA A 328 -30.40 28.79 -23.90
N GLN A 329 -31.34 27.83 -23.86
CA GLN A 329 -32.68 28.00 -24.43
C GLN A 329 -33.46 29.16 -23.78
N ARG A 330 -33.34 29.35 -22.46
CA ARG A 330 -33.97 30.48 -21.77
C ARG A 330 -33.39 31.82 -22.25
N ILE A 331 -32.07 31.92 -22.36
CA ILE A 331 -31.38 33.11 -22.87
C ILE A 331 -31.82 33.42 -24.32
N ASP A 332 -31.92 32.41 -25.17
CA ASP A 332 -32.36 32.59 -26.56
C ASP A 332 -33.80 33.09 -26.65
N ASN A 333 -34.70 32.56 -25.82
CA ASN A 333 -36.09 33.01 -25.75
C ASN A 333 -36.20 34.47 -25.27
N GLU A 334 -35.40 34.85 -24.27
CA GLU A 334 -35.33 36.22 -23.77
C GLU A 334 -34.75 37.17 -24.83
N ASN A 335 -33.69 36.78 -25.51
CA ASN A 335 -33.10 37.54 -26.61
C ASN A 335 -34.07 37.75 -27.77
N ARG A 336 -34.84 36.72 -28.16
CA ARG A 336 -35.90 36.85 -29.18
C ARG A 336 -36.96 37.87 -28.75
N THR A 337 -37.34 37.85 -27.48
CA THR A 337 -38.32 38.78 -26.92
C THR A 337 -37.78 40.22 -26.92
N LEU A 338 -36.54 40.41 -26.50
CA LEU A 338 -35.85 41.71 -26.50
C LEU A 338 -35.64 42.25 -27.92
N LEU A 339 -35.29 41.41 -28.88
CA LEU A 339 -35.17 41.80 -30.29
C LEU A 339 -36.50 42.28 -30.85
N LYS A 340 -37.60 41.55 -30.59
CA LYS A 340 -38.94 41.97 -31.00
C LYS A 340 -39.33 43.31 -30.39
N LYS A 341 -39.10 43.50 -29.09
CA LYS A 341 -39.35 44.78 -28.41
C LYS A 341 -38.48 45.92 -28.94
N ASN A 342 -37.21 45.65 -29.28
CA ASN A 342 -36.34 46.65 -29.90
C ASN A 342 -36.85 47.07 -31.28
N GLN A 343 -37.34 46.11 -32.07
CA GLN A 343 -37.94 46.37 -33.37
C GLN A 343 -39.24 47.20 -33.24
N GLU A 344 -40.10 46.88 -32.27
CA GLU A 344 -41.29 47.66 -31.95
C GLU A 344 -40.94 49.11 -31.59
N LEU A 345 -39.98 49.31 -30.67
CA LEU A 345 -39.51 50.65 -30.28
C LEU A 345 -38.90 51.44 -31.45
N ARG A 346 -38.16 50.78 -32.36
CA ARG A 346 -37.65 51.42 -33.58
C ARG A 346 -38.78 51.87 -34.51
N ASN A 347 -39.83 51.06 -34.62
CA ASN A 347 -41.00 51.42 -35.43
C ASN A 347 -41.76 52.60 -34.79
N GLU A 348 -41.95 52.60 -33.48
CA GLU A 348 -42.54 53.72 -32.74
C GLU A 348 -41.72 55.00 -32.91
N TYR A 349 -40.39 54.92 -32.81
CA TYR A 349 -39.51 56.08 -33.01
C TYR A 349 -39.62 56.64 -34.43
N ARG A 350 -39.61 55.77 -35.46
CA ARG A 350 -39.82 56.19 -36.85
C ARG A 350 -41.19 56.84 -37.07
N ALA A 351 -42.24 56.31 -36.43
CA ALA A 351 -43.57 56.91 -36.51
C ALA A 351 -43.57 58.33 -35.89
N GLN A 352 -42.95 58.50 -34.73
CA GLN A 352 -42.80 59.82 -34.09
C GLN A 352 -41.97 60.80 -34.93
N GLU A 353 -40.92 60.32 -35.60
CA GLU A 353 -40.10 61.13 -36.50
C GLU A 353 -40.91 61.61 -37.72
N ASN A 354 -41.71 60.74 -38.32
CA ASN A 354 -42.64 61.09 -39.41
C ASN A 354 -43.69 62.12 -38.95
N ASP A 355 -44.28 61.94 -37.77
CA ASP A 355 -45.26 62.88 -37.21
C ASP A 355 -44.62 64.26 -36.96
N ARG A 356 -43.39 64.28 -36.43
CA ARG A 356 -42.62 65.52 -36.25
C ARG A 356 -42.36 66.21 -37.60
N GLU A 357 -41.96 65.47 -38.63
CA GLU A 357 -41.78 66.03 -39.98
C GLU A 357 -43.08 66.61 -40.55
N LEU A 358 -44.21 65.93 -40.34
CA LEU A 358 -45.52 66.41 -40.78
C LEU A 358 -45.91 67.72 -40.08
N LEU A 359 -45.73 67.79 -38.75
CA LEU A 359 -46.00 69.00 -37.97
C LEU A 359 -45.10 70.17 -38.39
N VAL A 360 -43.81 69.90 -38.65
CA VAL A 360 -42.89 70.92 -39.17
C VAL A 360 -43.35 71.43 -40.55
N LYS A 361 -43.77 70.53 -41.45
CA LYS A 361 -44.33 70.93 -42.76
C LYS A 361 -45.58 71.78 -42.62
N GLN A 362 -46.53 71.38 -41.75
CA GLN A 362 -47.74 72.16 -41.47
C GLN A 362 -47.40 73.55 -40.91
N LEU A 363 -46.45 73.63 -39.97
CA LEU A 363 -46.00 74.90 -39.40
C LEU A 363 -45.37 75.81 -40.47
N VAL A 364 -44.58 75.25 -41.39
CA VAL A 364 -43.98 76.01 -42.50
C VAL A 364 -45.06 76.50 -43.47
N MET A 365 -46.06 75.68 -43.81
CA MET A 365 -47.19 76.10 -44.64
C MET A 365 -47.99 77.24 -43.98
N GLN A 366 -48.35 77.10 -42.71
CA GLN A 366 -49.04 78.15 -41.95
C GLN A 366 -48.22 79.44 -41.86
N LYS A 367 -46.89 79.35 -41.67
CA LYS A 367 -46.01 80.53 -41.70
C LYS A 367 -46.04 81.23 -43.06
N LYS A 368 -46.07 80.47 -44.15
CA LYS A 368 -46.15 81.01 -45.52
C LYS A 368 -47.51 81.66 -45.79
N GLU A 369 -48.60 81.03 -45.37
CA GLU A 369 -49.96 81.59 -45.44
C GLU A 369 -50.08 82.88 -44.61
N ASN A 370 -49.55 82.88 -43.39
CA ASN A 370 -49.51 84.08 -42.54
C ASN A 370 -48.64 85.20 -43.14
N SER A 371 -47.51 84.86 -43.78
CA SER A 371 -46.69 85.84 -44.51
C SER A 371 -47.47 86.47 -45.64
N LYS A 372 -48.19 85.65 -46.43
CA LYS A 372 -49.03 86.12 -47.53
C LYS A 372 -50.19 87.00 -47.02
N ALA A 373 -50.87 86.58 -45.95
CA ALA A 373 -51.93 87.38 -45.35
C ALA A 373 -51.41 88.73 -44.84
N LYS A 374 -50.18 88.79 -44.31
CA LYS A 374 -49.53 90.05 -43.92
C LYS A 374 -49.22 90.93 -45.14
N GLU A 375 -48.70 90.36 -46.22
CA GLU A 375 -48.46 91.09 -47.47
C GLU A 375 -49.78 91.63 -48.05
N ASP A 376 -50.86 90.85 -48.00
CA ASP A 376 -52.20 91.29 -48.41
C ASP A 376 -52.72 92.42 -47.50
N ILE A 377 -52.55 92.31 -46.18
CA ILE A 377 -52.90 93.38 -45.22
C ILE A 377 -52.11 94.66 -45.55
N GLU A 378 -50.79 94.57 -45.70
CA GLU A 378 -49.94 95.72 -46.05
C GLU A 378 -50.37 96.34 -47.39
N PHE A 379 -50.77 95.52 -48.37
CA PHE A 379 -51.28 96.00 -49.65
C PHE A 379 -52.61 96.78 -49.48
N TYR A 380 -53.56 96.26 -48.70
CA TYR A 380 -54.82 96.97 -48.44
C TYR A 380 -54.64 98.22 -47.59
N GLU A 381 -53.73 98.22 -46.61
CA GLU A 381 -53.38 99.41 -45.83
C GLU A 381 -52.85 100.53 -46.75
N ARG A 382 -51.97 100.21 -47.71
CA ARG A 382 -51.51 101.18 -48.72
C ARG A 382 -52.66 101.70 -49.59
N LEU A 383 -53.58 100.83 -49.99
CA LEU A 383 -54.73 101.21 -50.81
C LEU A 383 -55.72 102.11 -50.05
N ILE A 384 -55.95 101.83 -48.77
CA ILE A 384 -56.79 102.67 -47.88
C ILE A 384 -56.12 104.02 -47.66
N ALA A 385 -54.82 104.05 -47.38
CA ALA A 385 -54.07 105.31 -47.20
C ALA A 385 -54.15 106.19 -48.46
N GLN A 386 -53.99 105.60 -49.66
CA GLN A 386 -54.15 106.31 -50.91
C GLN A 386 -55.58 106.86 -51.09
N LYS A 387 -56.62 106.08 -50.76
CA LYS A 387 -58.00 106.57 -50.79
C LYS A 387 -58.28 107.67 -49.77
N GLN A 388 -57.72 107.58 -48.57
CA GLN A 388 -57.84 108.63 -47.56
C GLN A 388 -57.11 109.92 -47.99
N GLU A 389 -56.02 109.82 -48.74
CA GLU A 389 -55.38 110.98 -49.38
C GLU A 389 -56.24 111.55 -50.52
N GLU A 390 -56.96 110.70 -51.27
CA GLU A 390 -57.91 111.13 -52.33
C GLU A 390 -59.20 111.76 -51.76
N ASP A 391 -59.74 111.22 -50.65
CA ASP A 391 -60.94 111.70 -49.97
C ASP A 391 -60.63 112.82 -48.93
N GLY A 392 -59.35 113.07 -48.62
CA GLY A 392 -58.88 114.01 -47.59
C GLY A 392 -58.79 115.47 -48.01
N ILE A 393 -59.44 115.86 -49.11
CA ILE A 393 -59.70 117.26 -49.48
C ILE A 393 -61.20 117.49 -49.26
N GLU A 394 -61.57 118.17 -48.16
CA GLU A 394 -62.92 118.27 -47.53
C GLU A 394 -63.19 117.07 -46.58
N GLU A 395 -62.92 117.14 -45.28
CA GLU A 395 -63.82 117.82 -44.34
C GLU A 395 -63.13 118.02 -42.99
N GLN A 396 -63.04 119.28 -42.60
CA GLN A 396 -62.53 119.77 -41.32
C GLN A 396 -63.70 119.78 -40.33
N LEU A 397 -63.79 118.80 -39.43
CA LEU A 397 -64.74 118.84 -38.31
C LEU A 397 -64.07 118.45 -36.98
N ASP A 398 -63.90 119.50 -36.19
CA ASP A 398 -63.64 119.56 -34.75
C ASP A 398 -64.87 118.98 -34.01
N ILE A 399 -64.71 117.89 -33.26
CA ILE A 399 -65.71 117.44 -32.28
C ILE A 399 -65.01 117.16 -30.95
N ASP A 400 -65.27 118.08 -30.04
CA ASP A 400 -65.04 118.09 -28.61
C ASP A 400 -65.54 116.84 -27.88
N GLY A 401 -64.97 116.66 -26.69
CA GLY A 401 -65.09 115.47 -25.87
C GLY A 401 -66.48 115.12 -25.32
N LEU A 402 -66.54 113.91 -24.81
CA LEU A 402 -67.52 113.43 -23.84
C LEU A 402 -66.88 112.30 -23.01
N ASP A 403 -67.07 112.42 -21.71
CA ASP A 403 -66.80 111.44 -20.65
C ASP A 403 -67.27 110.02 -21.00
N ASP A 404 -66.70 108.98 -20.36
CA ASP A 404 -67.44 108.22 -19.34
C ASP A 404 -66.62 107.03 -18.79
N ASP A 405 -66.89 106.77 -17.51
CA ASP A 405 -66.36 105.75 -16.64
C ASP A 405 -66.48 104.31 -17.16
N ASN A 406 -65.39 103.52 -17.10
CA ASN A 406 -65.53 102.08 -16.80
C ASN A 406 -64.23 101.43 -16.30
N LYS A 407 -63.93 101.61 -15.01
CA LYS A 407 -63.18 100.61 -14.23
C LYS A 407 -64.17 99.61 -13.63
N PRO A 408 -63.98 98.31 -13.85
CA PRO A 408 -64.34 97.34 -12.83
C PRO A 408 -63.10 96.78 -12.16
N ALA A 409 -63.01 97.05 -10.86
CA ALA A 409 -62.43 96.14 -9.90
C ALA A 409 -63.21 94.81 -9.90
N THR A 410 -62.55 93.71 -9.55
CA THR A 410 -63.04 92.59 -8.70
C THR A 410 -61.98 91.48 -8.73
N ALA A 411 -61.35 91.15 -7.60
CA ALA A 411 -61.81 90.17 -6.59
C ALA A 411 -60.99 88.86 -6.72
N THR A 412 -60.05 88.62 -5.82
CA THR A 412 -60.20 87.66 -4.71
C THR A 412 -60.72 86.27 -5.11
N HIS A 413 -59.88 85.22 -5.05
CA HIS A 413 -60.23 83.92 -4.43
C HIS A 413 -59.02 82.96 -4.55
N ALA A 414 -58.27 82.73 -3.47
CA ALA A 414 -58.54 81.74 -2.42
C ALA A 414 -57.88 80.37 -2.69
N GLN A 415 -57.05 80.02 -1.71
CA GLN A 415 -56.72 78.65 -1.32
C GLN A 415 -57.92 77.71 -1.51
N ARG A 416 -57.72 76.62 -2.24
CA ARG A 416 -58.59 75.44 -2.11
C ARG A 416 -57.75 74.17 -2.10
N LYS A 417 -57.42 73.76 -0.87
CA LYS A 417 -57.39 72.35 -0.46
C LYS A 417 -58.53 71.62 -1.16
N ARG A 418 -58.21 70.65 -2.02
CA ARG A 418 -59.09 69.51 -2.27
C ARG A 418 -58.38 68.28 -1.74
N GLN A 419 -58.68 67.98 -0.48
CA GLN A 419 -58.84 66.61 -0.04
C GLN A 419 -59.91 65.98 -0.94
N ILE A 420 -59.55 64.95 -1.70
CA ILE A 420 -60.51 63.94 -2.12
C ILE A 420 -60.17 62.71 -1.29
N ASN A 421 -60.92 62.58 -0.20
CA ASN A 421 -61.20 61.32 0.44
C ASN A 421 -62.01 60.47 -0.54
N THR A 422 -61.44 59.38 -1.02
CA THR A 422 -62.19 58.15 -1.30
C THR A 422 -61.69 57.08 -0.35
N ARG A 423 -62.31 57.04 0.84
CA ARG A 423 -62.80 55.78 1.44
C ARG A 423 -63.44 54.98 0.31
N GLY A 424 -63.22 53.70 0.10
CA GLY A 424 -62.68 52.65 0.93
C GLY A 424 -63.42 51.39 0.49
N SER A 425 -62.74 50.30 0.22
CA SER A 425 -63.36 48.98 0.36
C SER A 425 -62.30 47.91 0.56
N ASN A 426 -62.50 47.23 1.68
CA ASN A 426 -61.78 46.08 2.16
C ASN A 426 -61.93 44.88 1.21
N ARG A 427 -60.86 44.11 1.08
CA ARG A 427 -60.84 42.64 1.16
C ARG A 427 -59.37 42.22 1.12
N SER A 428 -58.78 41.86 2.27
CA SER A 428 -58.80 40.49 2.81
C SER A 428 -58.47 39.47 1.73
N HIS A 429 -57.22 39.00 1.68
CA HIS A 429 -56.86 37.63 2.08
C HIS A 429 -55.33 37.43 1.99
N LYS A 430 -54.73 37.02 3.11
CA LYS A 430 -53.56 36.13 3.16
C LYS A 430 -54.00 34.74 2.61
N PRO A 431 -53.10 33.89 2.08
CA PRO A 431 -52.18 33.08 2.89
C PRO A 431 -50.71 33.15 2.38
N THR A 432 -49.66 32.86 3.16
CA THR A 432 -49.14 31.49 3.50
C THR A 432 -48.94 30.65 2.21
N THR A 433 -47.81 30.03 1.88
CA THR A 433 -46.92 29.18 2.67
C THR A 433 -45.67 28.86 1.82
N ALA A 434 -44.57 28.51 2.48
CA ALA A 434 -43.39 27.90 1.91
C ALA A 434 -43.64 26.53 1.24
N GLY A 435 -42.73 26.12 0.35
CA GLY A 435 -42.21 24.76 0.32
C GLY A 435 -42.87 23.72 -0.60
N GLN A 436 -42.01 23.15 -1.45
CA GLN A 436 -41.95 21.76 -1.91
C GLN A 436 -42.81 21.24 -3.09
N THR A 437 -42.05 20.81 -4.12
CA THR A 437 -42.11 19.56 -4.91
C THR A 437 -43.30 19.25 -5.83
N ALA A 438 -42.93 18.53 -6.91
CA ALA A 438 -43.69 17.49 -7.62
C ALA A 438 -44.54 17.89 -8.84
N TYR A 439 -44.05 17.39 -9.99
CA TYR A 439 -44.77 16.78 -11.12
C TYR A 439 -45.92 17.50 -11.85
N GLY A 440 -45.93 17.27 -13.18
CA GLY A 440 -47.14 17.29 -14.02
C GLY A 440 -47.31 18.58 -14.82
N VAL A 441 -46.97 18.59 -16.11
CA VAL A 441 -47.88 18.23 -17.22
C VAL A 441 -49.16 19.06 -17.19
N PHE A 442 -49.34 19.96 -18.18
CA PHE A 442 -50.59 20.23 -18.91
C PHE A 442 -50.40 21.36 -19.94
N PRO A 443 -51.31 21.54 -20.92
CA PRO A 443 -50.94 21.60 -22.33
C PRO A 443 -51.23 22.96 -22.99
N SER A 444 -50.76 23.05 -24.24
CA SER A 444 -51.33 23.83 -25.33
C SER A 444 -52.83 24.12 -25.18
N GLN A 445 -53.25 25.36 -25.42
CA GLN A 445 -54.14 25.76 -26.52
C GLN A 445 -54.74 27.15 -26.26
N SER A 446 -55.26 27.76 -27.34
CA SER A 446 -56.06 28.99 -27.47
C SER A 446 -55.26 30.28 -27.68
N GLN A 447 -55.20 30.87 -28.88
CA GLN A 447 -56.22 31.26 -29.88
C GLN A 447 -56.99 32.53 -29.47
N MET A 448 -56.67 33.59 -30.23
CA MET A 448 -57.49 34.73 -30.68
C MET A 448 -58.60 35.25 -29.75
N GLY A 449 -58.54 36.54 -29.44
CA GLY A 449 -59.69 37.26 -28.88
C GLY A 449 -59.47 38.77 -28.89
N LEU A 450 -60.11 39.42 -29.86
CA LEU A 450 -60.19 40.86 -30.09
C LEU A 450 -60.87 41.62 -28.94
N GLY A 451 -60.51 42.90 -28.80
CA GLY A 451 -61.47 43.94 -28.46
C GLY A 451 -61.11 44.79 -27.24
N GLY A 452 -61.25 46.12 -27.39
CA GLY A 452 -61.52 47.00 -26.26
C GLY A 452 -60.67 48.27 -26.19
N GLN A 453 -61.24 49.33 -26.74
CA GLN A 453 -60.91 50.75 -26.53
C GLN A 453 -60.39 51.10 -25.12
N ASN A 454 -59.35 51.93 -25.03
CA ASN A 454 -59.47 53.21 -24.32
C ASN A 454 -58.26 54.12 -24.56
N SER A 455 -58.52 55.17 -25.33
CA SER A 455 -57.62 56.30 -25.55
C SER A 455 -57.60 57.18 -24.30
N PHE A 456 -56.58 57.01 -23.44
CA PHE A 456 -56.25 57.99 -22.42
C PHE A 456 -54.80 58.45 -22.56
N ILE A 457 -54.68 59.76 -22.56
CA ILE A 457 -53.50 60.63 -22.65
C ILE A 457 -52.39 60.12 -21.72
N ASN A 458 -51.26 59.66 -22.29
CA ASN A 458 -50.04 59.36 -21.54
C ASN A 458 -48.90 60.24 -22.06
N GLN A 459 -48.58 61.27 -21.27
CA GLN A 459 -47.31 61.99 -21.40
C GLN A 459 -46.14 61.04 -21.08
N PRO A 460 -44.97 61.18 -21.73
CA PRO A 460 -43.80 60.36 -21.48
C PRO A 460 -43.22 60.72 -20.11
N LEU A 461 -43.58 59.92 -19.10
CA LEU A 461 -42.98 60.00 -17.77
C LEU A 461 -41.53 59.50 -17.87
N ILE A 462 -40.59 60.43 -17.93
CA ILE A 462 -39.15 60.17 -17.87
C ILE A 462 -38.86 59.47 -16.53
N TYR A 463 -38.72 58.15 -16.58
CA TYR A 463 -38.34 57.33 -15.43
C TYR A 463 -36.87 57.55 -15.14
N MET A 464 -36.56 58.51 -14.27
CA MET A 464 -35.26 58.53 -13.59
C MET A 464 -35.28 57.44 -12.51
N PRO A 465 -34.41 56.41 -12.59
CA PRO A 465 -34.32 55.41 -11.55
C PRO A 465 -33.85 56.12 -10.28
N LYS A 466 -34.77 56.23 -9.31
CA LYS A 466 -34.43 56.72 -7.98
C LYS A 466 -33.36 55.79 -7.43
N THR A 467 -32.14 56.29 -7.28
CA THR A 467 -31.06 55.61 -6.56
C THR A 467 -31.58 55.35 -5.16
N LYS A 468 -32.07 54.12 -4.92
CA LYS A 468 -32.45 53.69 -3.59
C LYS A 468 -31.19 53.80 -2.75
N GLN A 469 -31.20 54.74 -1.82
CA GLN A 469 -30.16 54.89 -0.83
C GLN A 469 -30.23 53.62 0.02
N GLU A 470 -29.41 52.63 -0.33
CA GLU A 470 -29.29 51.37 0.42
C GLU A 470 -29.06 51.74 1.88
N SER A 471 -29.92 51.22 2.76
CA SER A 471 -29.78 51.39 4.20
C SER A 471 -28.41 50.89 4.63
N GLU A 472 -27.80 51.51 5.64
CA GLU A 472 -26.54 51.00 6.21
C GLU A 472 -26.63 49.53 6.61
N GLU A 473 -27.82 49.09 7.02
CA GLU A 473 -28.12 47.70 7.38
C GLU A 473 -28.04 46.75 6.18
N GLU A 474 -28.49 47.17 4.99
CA GLU A 474 -28.37 46.38 3.75
C GLU A 474 -26.90 46.28 3.30
N LYS A 475 -26.12 47.34 3.52
CA LYS A 475 -24.67 47.32 3.27
C LYS A 475 -23.96 46.36 4.21
N VAL A 476 -24.31 46.37 5.49
CA VAL A 476 -23.77 45.41 6.47
C VAL A 476 -24.11 43.98 6.06
N GLN A 477 -25.36 43.68 5.71
CA GLN A 477 -25.74 42.34 5.22
C GLN A 477 -25.03 41.94 3.91
N ARG A 478 -24.74 42.90 3.03
CA ARG A 478 -23.94 42.64 1.83
C ARG A 478 -22.49 42.32 2.20
N TYR A 479 -21.89 43.07 3.13
CA TYR A 479 -20.53 42.83 3.61
C TYR A 479 -20.41 41.51 4.36
N GLU A 480 -21.38 41.15 5.20
CA GLU A 480 -21.42 39.86 5.89
C GLU A 480 -21.42 38.69 4.89
N ARG A 481 -22.24 38.77 3.83
CA ARG A 481 -22.25 37.76 2.75
C ARG A 481 -20.92 37.69 2.01
N VAL A 482 -20.27 38.82 1.75
CA VAL A 482 -18.95 38.85 1.11
C VAL A 482 -17.88 38.26 2.03
N ILE A 483 -17.89 38.60 3.32
CA ILE A 483 -16.97 38.07 4.33
C ILE A 483 -17.16 36.55 4.47
N GLU A 484 -18.40 36.07 4.51
CA GLU A 484 -18.68 34.63 4.60
C GLU A 484 -18.20 33.88 3.35
N LYS A 485 -18.40 34.47 2.16
CA LYS A 485 -17.88 33.92 0.89
C LYS A 485 -16.35 33.87 0.89
N LEU A 486 -15.67 34.93 1.33
CA LEU A 486 -14.21 34.98 1.43
C LEU A 486 -13.68 33.97 2.46
N LYS A 487 -14.34 33.81 3.61
CA LYS A 487 -14.00 32.78 4.60
C LYS A 487 -14.12 31.37 4.00
N LYS A 488 -15.20 31.08 3.26
CA LYS A 488 -15.37 29.79 2.56
C LYS A 488 -14.29 29.55 1.51
N MET A 489 -13.91 30.58 0.75
CA MET A 489 -12.80 30.48 -0.22
C MET A 489 -11.46 30.21 0.46
N LEU A 490 -11.13 30.93 1.54
CA LEU A 490 -9.89 30.70 2.30
C LEU A 490 -9.83 29.31 2.91
N GLU A 491 -10.95 28.80 3.44
CA GLU A 491 -11.01 27.44 4.00
C GLU A 491 -10.84 26.38 2.91
N HIS A 492 -11.41 26.62 1.71
CA HIS A 492 -11.21 25.77 0.55
C HIS A 492 -9.74 25.74 0.11
N GLU A 493 -9.08 26.90 0.00
CA GLU A 493 -7.64 26.98 -0.32
C GLU A 493 -6.77 26.29 0.73
N ARG A 494 -7.08 26.46 2.03
CA ARG A 494 -6.38 25.75 3.11
C ARG A 494 -6.52 24.24 2.99
N ARG A 495 -7.71 23.74 2.63
CA ARG A 495 -7.96 22.31 2.40
C ARG A 495 -7.18 21.80 1.19
N LEU A 496 -7.17 22.54 0.07
CA LEU A 496 -6.38 22.19 -1.12
C LEU A 496 -4.88 22.14 -0.80
N LEU A 497 -4.36 23.13 -0.07
CA LEU A 497 -2.94 23.21 0.27
C LEU A 497 -2.52 22.09 1.23
N LYS A 498 -3.41 21.70 2.16
CA LYS A 498 -3.21 20.50 3.00
C LYS A 498 -3.21 19.23 2.15
N GLY A 499 -4.11 19.10 1.18
CA GLY A 499 -4.16 17.98 0.24
C GLY A 499 -2.87 17.84 -0.57
N ALA A 500 -2.39 18.95 -1.15
CA ALA A 500 -1.15 19.00 -1.91
C ALA A 500 0.09 18.62 -1.08
N ARG A 501 0.17 19.07 0.19
CA ARG A 501 1.26 18.68 1.10
C ARG A 501 1.25 17.18 1.40
N THR A 502 0.09 16.60 1.70
CA THR A 502 -0.05 15.17 1.94
C THR A 502 0.29 14.35 0.70
N GLN A 503 -0.13 14.81 -0.49
CA GLN A 503 0.21 14.18 -1.76
C GLN A 503 1.71 14.22 -2.01
N TYR A 504 2.35 15.38 -1.86
CA TYR A 504 3.80 15.51 -1.98
C TYR A 504 4.53 14.61 -0.98
N GLN A 505 4.05 14.51 0.26
CA GLN A 505 4.65 13.63 1.27
C GLN A 505 4.49 12.14 0.92
N ARG A 506 3.35 11.75 0.33
CA ARG A 506 3.12 10.39 -0.18
C ARG A 506 4.03 10.09 -1.38
N GLU A 507 4.13 11.03 -2.31
CA GLU A 507 5.04 10.91 -3.46
C GLU A 507 6.49 10.82 -3.00
N MET A 508 6.90 11.62 -2.00
CA MET A 508 8.21 11.54 -1.35
C MET A 508 8.44 10.19 -0.66
N GLY A 509 7.42 9.62 -0.01
CA GLY A 509 7.49 8.27 0.57
C GLY A 509 7.53 7.15 -0.46
N ASN A 510 7.01 7.40 -1.68
CA ASN A 510 7.05 6.47 -2.80
C ASN A 510 8.33 6.58 -3.64
N LYS A 511 9.17 7.60 -3.42
CA LYS A 511 10.47 7.69 -4.09
C LYS A 511 11.30 6.51 -3.64
N THR A 512 11.81 5.77 -4.62
CA THR A 512 12.68 4.63 -4.32
C THR A 512 13.92 5.12 -3.58
N GLU A 513 14.48 4.30 -2.69
CA GLU A 513 15.73 4.62 -1.99
C GLU A 513 16.83 5.08 -2.96
N LEU A 514 16.83 4.52 -4.18
CA LEU A 514 17.71 4.90 -5.28
C LEU A 514 17.56 6.37 -5.73
N GLU A 515 16.34 6.92 -5.73
CA GLU A 515 16.11 8.33 -6.08
C GLU A 515 16.62 9.29 -5.00
N VAL A 516 16.55 8.88 -3.73
CA VAL A 516 17.11 9.66 -2.62
C VAL A 516 18.63 9.71 -2.75
N LEU A 517 19.28 8.57 -2.97
CA LEU A 517 20.73 8.48 -3.19
C LEU A 517 21.17 9.26 -4.44
N LEU A 518 20.39 9.24 -5.52
CA LEU A 518 20.62 10.05 -6.72
C LEU A 518 20.56 11.55 -6.43
N ARG A 519 19.61 12.02 -5.60
CA ARG A 519 19.53 13.43 -5.22
C ARG A 519 20.70 13.85 -4.35
N GLU A 520 21.04 13.04 -3.35
CA GLU A 520 22.17 13.32 -2.45
C GLU A 520 23.50 13.39 -3.20
N THR A 521 23.72 12.50 -4.18
CA THR A 521 24.92 12.52 -5.02
C THR A 521 24.96 13.71 -5.96
N VAL A 522 23.83 14.09 -6.58
CA VAL A 522 23.73 15.32 -7.37
C VAL A 522 23.99 16.57 -6.51
N GLU A 523 23.47 16.62 -5.29
CA GLU A 523 23.74 17.70 -4.34
C GLU A 523 25.21 17.72 -3.89
N ALA A 524 25.85 16.56 -3.70
CA ALA A 524 27.27 16.46 -3.37
C ALA A 524 28.16 17.02 -4.51
N VAL A 525 27.90 16.64 -5.76
CA VAL A 525 28.61 17.19 -6.94
C VAL A 525 28.37 18.70 -7.06
N ARG A 526 27.14 19.14 -6.80
CA ARG A 526 26.81 20.57 -6.79
C ARG A 526 27.60 21.34 -5.73
N ASN A 527 27.68 20.80 -4.51
CA ASN A 527 28.44 21.40 -3.42
C ASN A 527 29.94 21.41 -3.71
N GLU A 528 30.47 20.35 -4.33
CA GLU A 528 31.86 20.27 -4.77
C GLU A 528 32.16 21.35 -5.81
N LYS A 529 31.33 21.50 -6.84
CA LYS A 529 31.48 22.53 -7.88
C LYS A 529 31.42 23.94 -7.29
N GLN A 530 30.50 24.17 -6.35
CA GLN A 530 30.41 25.44 -5.64
C GLN A 530 31.66 25.69 -4.77
N GLN A 531 32.22 24.67 -4.14
CA GLN A 531 33.49 24.76 -3.41
C GLN A 531 34.68 25.00 -4.34
N GLN A 532 34.72 24.40 -5.53
CA GLN A 532 35.75 24.67 -6.54
C GLN A 532 35.69 26.12 -7.02
N LYS A 533 34.49 26.66 -7.29
CA LYS A 533 34.30 28.08 -7.60
C LYS A 533 34.78 28.99 -6.46
N ARG A 534 34.50 28.66 -5.20
CA ARG A 534 34.90 29.44 -4.02
C ARG A 534 36.39 29.35 -3.70
N SER A 535 37.01 28.20 -3.92
CA SER A 535 38.43 27.97 -3.63
C SER A 535 39.35 28.59 -4.68
N GLY A 536 38.81 29.18 -5.76
CA GLY A 536 39.59 29.83 -6.81
C GLY A 536 40.55 28.89 -7.54
N ARG A 537 40.44 27.58 -7.27
CA ARG A 537 41.27 26.54 -7.87
C ARG A 537 40.68 26.23 -9.22
N GLN A 538 40.85 27.16 -10.16
CA GLN A 538 40.62 26.87 -11.57
C GLN A 538 41.57 25.73 -11.94
N VAL A 539 41.00 24.55 -12.17
CA VAL A 539 41.71 23.45 -12.79
C VAL A 539 42.19 24.00 -14.14
N PRO A 540 43.50 24.00 -14.45
CA PRO A 540 44.00 24.56 -15.69
C PRO A 540 43.40 23.76 -16.84
N ASN A 541 42.41 24.38 -17.50
CA ASN A 541 41.73 23.81 -18.65
C ASN A 541 42.72 23.88 -19.82
N TYR A 542 43.35 22.76 -20.13
CA TYR A 542 44.22 22.64 -21.30
C TYR A 542 43.33 22.64 -22.55
N HIS A 543 43.58 23.60 -23.47
CA HIS A 543 42.82 23.95 -24.70
C HIS A 543 41.70 24.98 -24.45
N VAL A 544 41.66 26.19 -25.05
CA VAL A 544 42.11 26.66 -26.37
C VAL A 544 42.69 28.06 -26.25
N SER A 545 43.80 28.28 -26.95
CA SER A 545 44.43 29.58 -27.20
C SER A 545 43.46 30.51 -27.94
N GLY A 546 43.24 31.71 -27.40
CA GLY A 546 42.88 32.88 -28.21
C GLY A 546 41.79 33.76 -27.61
N GLY A 547 42.17 34.95 -27.17
CA GLY A 547 41.23 36.06 -27.04
C GLY A 547 41.25 36.77 -25.70
N ALA A 548 42.22 37.68 -25.54
CA ALA A 548 42.21 38.70 -24.49
C ALA A 548 40.97 39.60 -24.63
N ARG A 549 40.19 39.75 -23.54
CA ARG A 549 39.19 40.79 -23.20
C ARG A 549 38.26 40.17 -22.15
N PHE A 550 38.01 40.68 -20.95
CA PHE A 550 37.71 42.05 -20.54
C PHE A 550 37.80 42.04 -19.00
N MET A 551 38.60 42.93 -18.40
CA MET A 551 38.47 43.29 -16.98
C MET A 551 37.64 44.57 -16.93
N MET A 552 36.45 44.54 -16.29
CA MET A 552 35.79 45.66 -15.58
C MET A 552 34.30 45.37 -15.38
N ASN A 553 33.87 45.23 -14.12
CA ASN A 553 32.69 45.86 -13.50
C ASN A 553 32.31 45.06 -12.23
N SER A 554 32.63 45.57 -11.03
CA SER A 554 31.83 46.52 -10.23
C SER A 554 30.52 45.87 -9.73
N ALA A 555 30.47 45.42 -8.48
CA ALA A 555 30.04 46.27 -7.37
C ALA A 555 28.70 46.99 -7.65
N SER A 556 27.60 46.26 -7.57
CA SER A 556 26.28 46.85 -7.33
C SER A 556 25.49 45.95 -6.40
N SER A 557 25.55 46.32 -5.13
CA SER A 557 24.75 45.80 -4.03
C SER A 557 23.33 46.37 -4.17
N HIS A 558 22.41 45.63 -4.77
CA HIS A 558 20.98 45.89 -4.67
C HIS A 558 20.26 44.69 -4.07
N ASN A 559 19.97 44.80 -2.77
CA ASN A 559 18.99 43.98 -2.05
C ASN A 559 17.60 44.24 -2.63
N GLY A 560 17.15 43.35 -3.51
CA GLY A 560 15.77 43.30 -3.99
C GLY A 560 15.35 41.84 -4.13
N LEU A 561 14.67 41.29 -3.11
CA LEU A 561 14.08 39.96 -3.14
C LEU A 561 12.91 39.95 -4.15
N SER A 562 13.21 39.75 -5.43
CA SER A 562 12.21 39.37 -6.44
C SER A 562 12.21 37.86 -6.60
N SER A 563 11.08 37.23 -6.25
CA SER A 563 10.83 35.77 -6.33
C SER A 563 11.02 35.16 -7.74
N GLN A 564 11.24 36.00 -8.75
CA GLN A 564 11.46 35.62 -10.15
C GLN A 564 12.93 35.28 -10.47
N ASN A 565 13.88 35.62 -9.59
CA ASN A 565 15.30 35.24 -9.75
C ASN A 565 15.62 33.81 -9.33
N VAL A 566 14.77 33.16 -8.52
CA VAL A 566 15.02 31.79 -8.04
C VAL A 566 14.79 30.76 -9.15
N ILE A 567 13.83 31.01 -10.04
CA ILE A 567 13.51 30.12 -11.16
C ILE A 567 14.59 30.23 -12.26
N SER A 568 14.98 31.46 -12.60
CA SER A 568 16.02 31.71 -13.62
C SER A 568 17.38 31.16 -13.19
N GLN A 569 17.71 31.21 -11.88
CA GLN A 569 18.88 30.51 -11.36
C GLN A 569 18.72 29.00 -11.55
N ALA A 570 17.61 28.38 -11.17
CA ALA A 570 17.45 26.93 -11.27
C ALA A 570 17.62 26.39 -12.70
N GLU A 571 17.17 27.13 -13.72
CA GLU A 571 17.39 26.79 -15.13
C GLU A 571 18.85 26.95 -15.56
N GLU A 572 19.50 28.07 -15.20
CA GLU A 572 20.93 28.29 -15.48
C GLU A 572 21.81 27.23 -14.78
N TRP A 573 21.43 26.81 -13.56
CA TRP A 573 22.09 25.74 -12.81
C TRP A 573 21.88 24.36 -13.42
N LEU A 574 20.70 24.08 -13.99
CA LEU A 574 20.43 22.83 -14.69
C LEU A 574 21.27 22.72 -15.96
N GLU A 575 21.45 23.80 -16.71
CA GLU A 575 22.36 23.83 -17.85
C GLU A 575 23.82 23.63 -17.42
N GLU A 576 24.22 24.22 -16.29
CA GLU A 576 25.59 24.09 -15.77
C GLU A 576 25.89 22.69 -15.21
N LEU A 577 24.90 21.97 -14.67
CA LEU A 577 25.04 20.57 -14.20
C LEU A 577 24.96 19.55 -15.33
N ASN A 578 24.51 19.96 -16.53
CA ASN A 578 24.32 19.06 -17.65
C ASN A 578 25.58 18.87 -18.50
N THR A 579 26.73 19.37 -18.05
CA THR A 579 27.99 19.03 -18.70
C THR A 579 28.20 17.53 -18.62
N GLN A 580 28.75 16.95 -19.69
CA GLN A 580 28.99 15.50 -19.72
C GLN A 580 29.87 15.04 -18.56
N GLN A 581 30.86 15.85 -18.18
CA GLN A 581 31.77 15.57 -17.06
C GLN A 581 31.04 15.51 -15.71
N ASP A 582 30.11 16.44 -15.45
CA ASP A 582 29.34 16.41 -14.20
C ASP A 582 28.44 15.17 -14.13
N ARG A 583 27.85 14.75 -15.26
CA ARG A 583 27.05 13.52 -15.33
C ARG A 583 27.88 12.27 -15.09
N GLU A 584 29.06 12.18 -15.72
CA GLU A 584 30.01 11.10 -15.48
C GLU A 584 30.42 11.06 -14.00
N ARG A 585 30.66 12.22 -13.39
CA ARG A 585 31.04 12.32 -11.98
C ARG A 585 29.93 11.90 -11.01
N VAL A 586 28.68 12.27 -11.29
CA VAL A 586 27.51 11.81 -10.53
C VAL A 586 27.38 10.29 -10.62
N ILE A 587 27.56 9.71 -11.81
CA ILE A 587 27.51 8.26 -12.01
C ILE A 587 28.65 7.55 -11.26
N GLU A 588 29.88 8.08 -11.32
CA GLU A 588 31.02 7.55 -10.56
C GLU A 588 30.75 7.56 -9.05
N LEU A 589 30.25 8.69 -8.52
CA LEU A 589 29.92 8.80 -7.10
C LEU A 589 28.78 7.87 -6.69
N LEU A 590 27.76 7.71 -7.53
CA LEU A 590 26.67 6.76 -7.29
C LEU A 590 27.15 5.32 -7.28
N LEU A 591 27.94 4.92 -8.27
CA LEU A 591 28.47 3.56 -8.35
C LEU A 591 29.55 3.30 -7.28
N SER A 592 30.15 4.34 -6.69
CA SER A 592 31.04 4.16 -5.54
C SER A 592 30.32 3.77 -4.25
N GLN A 593 29.00 3.97 -4.17
CA GLN A 593 28.19 3.59 -3.01
C GLN A 593 27.73 2.14 -3.15
N GLU A 594 28.27 1.24 -2.30
CA GLU A 594 27.88 -0.17 -2.26
C GLU A 594 26.36 -0.38 -2.14
N ARG A 595 25.68 0.53 -1.44
CA ARG A 595 24.22 0.50 -1.27
C ARG A 595 23.46 0.67 -2.59
N VAL A 596 23.93 1.57 -3.46
CA VAL A 596 23.35 1.79 -4.81
C VAL A 596 23.54 0.56 -5.67
N ILE A 597 24.74 -0.05 -5.63
CA ILE A 597 25.04 -1.29 -6.33
C ILE A 597 24.10 -2.41 -5.85
N ALA A 598 23.94 -2.59 -4.54
CA ALA A 598 23.04 -3.62 -3.98
C ALA A 598 21.59 -3.44 -4.46
N LEU A 599 21.06 -2.20 -4.43
CA LEU A 599 19.72 -1.89 -4.91
C LEU A 599 19.56 -2.12 -6.43
N LEU A 600 20.59 -1.79 -7.22
CA LEU A 600 20.61 -2.06 -8.65
C LEU A 600 20.61 -3.57 -8.92
N TYR A 601 21.45 -4.34 -8.22
CA TYR A 601 21.50 -5.80 -8.35
C TYR A 601 20.19 -6.48 -7.97
N GLU A 602 19.57 -6.08 -6.85
CA GLU A 602 18.29 -6.61 -6.41
C GLU A 602 17.18 -6.37 -7.46
N LYS A 603 17.22 -5.22 -8.12
CA LYS A 603 16.23 -4.84 -9.13
C LYS A 603 16.51 -5.42 -10.52
N THR A 604 17.77 -5.58 -10.92
CA THR A 604 18.15 -6.22 -12.19
C THR A 604 18.06 -7.74 -12.13
N PHE A 605 18.18 -8.33 -10.94
CA PHE A 605 18.11 -9.77 -10.71
C PHE A 605 17.10 -10.12 -9.58
N PRO A 606 15.79 -9.92 -9.81
CA PRO A 606 14.75 -10.14 -8.79
C PRO A 606 14.57 -11.60 -8.33
N MET A 607 15.31 -12.56 -8.91
CA MET A 607 15.19 -13.99 -8.60
C MET A 607 16.26 -14.52 -7.63
N THR A 608 17.20 -13.70 -7.17
CA THR A 608 18.32 -14.16 -6.31
C THR A 608 18.33 -13.55 -4.90
N SER A 609 17.44 -12.61 -4.58
CA SER A 609 17.36 -11.96 -3.25
C SER A 609 16.51 -12.73 -2.23
N ALA A 610 16.10 -13.96 -2.53
CA ALA A 610 15.60 -14.86 -1.50
C ALA A 610 16.76 -15.17 -0.55
N ASP A 611 16.81 -14.42 0.55
CA ASP A 611 17.80 -14.51 1.61
C ASP A 611 18.07 -16.00 1.95
N PRO A 612 19.26 -16.55 1.67
CA PRO A 612 19.54 -17.97 1.90
C PRO A 612 19.43 -18.35 3.38
N THR A 613 19.46 -17.37 4.28
CA THR A 613 19.20 -17.56 5.71
C THR A 613 17.72 -17.70 6.10
N GLN A 614 16.76 -17.22 5.30
CA GLN A 614 15.34 -17.41 5.59
C GLN A 614 14.77 -18.75 5.10
N LEU A 615 15.45 -19.42 4.17
CA LEU A 615 15.07 -20.76 3.74
C LEU A 615 15.39 -21.86 4.77
N ASN A 616 16.19 -21.56 5.79
CA ASN A 616 16.66 -22.56 6.76
C ASN A 616 15.94 -22.55 8.12
N TYR A 617 15.03 -21.60 8.39
CA TYR A 617 14.40 -21.47 9.72
C TYR A 617 12.92 -21.89 9.83
N LEU A 618 12.28 -22.29 8.72
CA LEU A 618 10.88 -22.74 8.75
C LEU A 618 10.69 -24.26 8.72
N ASN A 619 11.76 -25.06 8.81
CA ASN A 619 11.68 -26.52 8.61
C ASN A 619 12.08 -27.41 9.79
N GLU A 620 12.31 -26.88 11.01
CA GLU A 620 12.81 -27.71 12.14
C GLU A 620 11.86 -27.92 13.35
N ASN A 621 10.68 -27.31 13.45
CA ASN A 621 9.82 -27.47 14.65
C ASN A 621 8.37 -27.91 14.36
N GLY A 622 8.18 -28.93 13.53
CA GLY A 622 6.85 -29.29 13.04
C GLY A 622 6.49 -30.77 12.95
N TYR A 623 7.10 -31.69 13.71
CA TYR A 623 6.62 -33.07 13.80
C TYR A 623 6.72 -33.63 15.21
N ASN A 624 5.70 -33.36 16.03
CA ASN A 624 5.33 -34.26 17.11
C ASN A 624 4.32 -35.29 16.56
N THR A 625 4.75 -36.53 16.62
CA THR A 625 4.14 -37.77 16.14
C THR A 625 2.78 -38.06 16.78
N HIS A 626 1.72 -38.14 15.97
CA HIS A 626 0.59 -39.02 16.26
C HIS A 626 0.67 -40.23 15.33
N VAL A 627 1.13 -41.35 15.89
CA VAL A 627 1.08 -42.68 15.29
C VAL A 627 -0.35 -43.21 15.45
N SER A 628 -0.93 -43.63 14.33
CA SER A 628 -2.18 -44.37 14.25
C SER A 628 -1.96 -45.84 14.66
N GLY A 629 -2.94 -46.42 15.35
CA GLY A 629 -2.92 -47.83 15.77
C GLY A 629 -4.26 -48.35 16.27
N ASN A 630 -5.15 -48.66 15.32
CA ASN A 630 -6.07 -49.80 15.26
C ASN A 630 -6.92 -50.26 16.47
N ALA A 631 -8.23 -50.31 16.16
CA ALA A 631 -9.14 -51.47 16.26
C ALA A 631 -10.10 -51.61 17.46
N ALA A 632 -11.37 -51.80 17.05
CA ALA A 632 -12.37 -52.73 17.59
C ALA A 632 -13.33 -52.24 18.70
N PHE A 633 -14.62 -52.17 18.29
CA PHE A 633 -15.73 -52.96 18.85
C PHE A 633 -16.41 -52.51 20.16
N GLU A 634 -17.76 -52.49 20.10
CA GLU A 634 -18.77 -52.31 21.18
C GLU A 634 -18.74 -50.97 21.92
N GLY A 635 -19.83 -50.27 22.24
CA GLY A 635 -21.26 -50.50 22.22
C GLY A 635 -21.91 -49.48 23.17
N ALA A 636 -23.13 -49.05 22.85
CA ALA A 636 -24.14 -48.45 23.75
C ALA A 636 -23.88 -47.11 24.49
N GLU A 637 -24.89 -46.25 24.36
CA GLU A 637 -25.40 -45.14 25.22
C GLU A 637 -25.19 -45.24 26.75
N PRO A 638 -25.53 -44.21 27.59
CA PRO A 638 -26.35 -43.02 27.33
C PRO A 638 -25.84 -41.66 27.86
N THR A 639 -26.55 -40.63 27.37
CA THR A 639 -26.73 -39.27 27.89
C THR A 639 -27.24 -39.22 29.32
N ASP A 640 -26.69 -38.33 30.17
CA ASP A 640 -27.47 -37.62 31.20
C ASP A 640 -26.70 -36.46 31.88
N GLY A 641 -27.44 -35.43 32.31
CA GLY A 641 -27.05 -34.46 33.33
C GLY A 641 -26.54 -33.09 32.82
N GLN A 642 -27.40 -32.13 32.51
CA GLN A 642 -27.87 -31.07 33.42
C GLN A 642 -26.76 -30.16 33.96
N GLU A 643 -26.75 -28.89 33.53
CA GLU A 643 -27.11 -27.79 34.44
C GLU A 643 -27.44 -26.50 33.67
N ARG A 644 -28.59 -25.95 34.02
CA ARG A 644 -29.17 -24.71 33.52
C ARG A 644 -28.60 -23.55 34.32
N HIS A 645 -28.22 -22.47 33.67
CA HIS A 645 -28.35 -21.14 34.28
C HIS A 645 -29.05 -20.18 33.33
N ARG A 646 -30.30 -19.90 33.71
CA ARG A 646 -31.17 -18.79 33.34
C ARG A 646 -30.48 -17.47 33.66
N PHE A 647 -30.55 -16.50 32.75
CA PHE A 647 -30.95 -15.14 33.07
C PHE A 647 -31.80 -14.60 31.93
N ASP A 648 -32.97 -14.13 32.32
CA ASP A 648 -34.02 -13.51 31.51
C ASP A 648 -33.68 -12.02 31.25
N GLU A 649 -34.57 -11.41 30.45
CA GLU A 649 -34.84 -9.95 30.32
C GLU A 649 -33.94 -9.19 29.32
N GLU A 650 -34.42 -8.35 28.42
CA GLU A 650 -35.78 -7.90 28.05
C GLU A 650 -35.68 -7.04 26.76
N GLU A 651 -36.83 -6.81 26.14
CA GLU A 651 -37.22 -5.59 25.42
C GLU A 651 -36.97 -5.38 23.90
N TYR A 652 -38.07 -5.57 23.15
CA TYR A 652 -38.68 -4.80 22.04
C TYR A 652 -37.79 -4.07 21.01
N ASP A 653 -38.02 -4.37 19.72
CA ASP A 653 -38.85 -3.48 18.90
C ASP A 653 -39.37 -4.17 17.61
N GLU A 654 -40.66 -4.00 17.38
CA GLU A 654 -41.38 -4.31 16.16
C GLU A 654 -40.88 -3.43 15.01
N HIS A 655 -40.74 -3.99 13.80
CA HIS A 655 -41.32 -3.37 12.60
C HIS A 655 -41.47 -4.41 11.48
N ASP A 656 -42.72 -4.80 11.32
CA ASP A 656 -43.43 -5.05 10.08
C ASP A 656 -42.80 -4.40 8.83
N MET A 657 -42.64 -5.18 7.76
CA MET A 657 -43.16 -4.85 6.43
C MET A 657 -42.81 -5.97 5.44
N GLY A 658 -43.87 -6.63 4.95
CA GLY A 658 -44.08 -6.70 3.50
C GLY A 658 -43.41 -7.86 2.76
N GLY A 659 -44.18 -8.93 2.56
CA GLY A 659 -43.93 -9.89 1.50
C GLY A 659 -43.99 -9.27 0.09
N GLY A 660 -43.22 -9.87 -0.81
CA GLY A 660 -43.27 -9.61 -2.24
C GLY A 660 -42.89 -10.89 -2.97
N SER A 661 -43.91 -11.65 -3.38
CA SER A 661 -43.83 -12.79 -4.27
C SER A 661 -43.77 -12.37 -5.74
N SER A 662 -43.45 -13.34 -6.61
CA SER A 662 -43.58 -13.31 -8.08
C SER A 662 -42.40 -12.65 -8.80
N SER A 663 -41.92 -13.10 -9.95
CA SER A 663 -42.22 -14.20 -10.88
C SER A 663 -41.15 -14.06 -11.97
N ASP A 664 -40.51 -15.13 -12.42
CA ASP A 664 -40.79 -15.78 -13.72
C ASP A 664 -40.58 -14.91 -14.98
N GLY A 665 -39.83 -15.47 -15.93
CA GLY A 665 -40.03 -15.26 -17.37
C GLY A 665 -39.07 -14.32 -18.12
N GLY A 666 -38.36 -14.88 -19.10
CA GLY A 666 -38.59 -14.44 -20.49
C GLY A 666 -37.40 -13.96 -21.33
N ASN A 667 -37.13 -14.73 -22.38
CA ASN A 667 -36.29 -14.50 -23.57
C ASN A 667 -36.71 -13.32 -24.47
N HIS A 668 -35.78 -12.98 -25.39
CA HIS A 668 -35.89 -12.22 -26.66
C HIS A 668 -36.01 -10.69 -26.51
N ASP A 669 -35.28 -9.83 -27.24
CA ASP A 669 -34.63 -9.92 -28.57
C ASP A 669 -33.11 -9.64 -28.57
#